data_AF-A0A8H7F241-F1
#
_entry.id   AF-A0A8H7F241-F1
#
_cell.length_a   1.000
_cell.length_b   1.000
_cell.length_c   1.000
_cell.angle_alpha   90.00
_cell.angle_beta   90.00
_cell.angle_gamma   90.00
#
_symmetry.space_group_name_H-M   'P 1'
#
loop_
_entity.id
_entity.type
_entity.pdbx_description
1 polymer ?
#
loop_
_entity_poly.entity_id
_entity_poly.type
_entity_poly.pdbx_seq_one_letter_code
_entity_poly.pdbx_strand_id
1 'polypeptide(L)'
;MELEPANPQRNSACICTCGCNRVVSYPTRRAHVAAKRAIAGEAEHAIDQPQPLRDTNVVAGRKRRRLTFFGDYYEEEQIDGSDFPPYRDDEPPQANDVNSPPFHDQEAGLRSIHVDTRNQETIAQRWSSSSRPIPGSSQREEEGLDDDEAEDSEDSSEDWEDNNDLNDGIGEHEDRSEEGAEEEDQSERNEDENEDDSQDGANENEDSEDVSAPCTDIVSISFWDRISDELAYKLMTTGLSLDSSDLSMLRQYALKVEDHLTESTFVKFKFAFPESHHHTLRITKRHIELLSEFHSIRYSCCINSCVCFTGLYNDLTQCPNCKEDRFNDRGQPRKVFDYLPLIPRLQAMSANHQHATKMRYRAHFVHQPGVTTDVFDGSHYQSLLSKLVPGSNNNNPFYHFSDERDIALGLSTDGFAPFKQRNKTCWPIILFNYNLPPDIRFQKQYHLNVGTIPGPKKPWDMDSFLWPLIQELIQLEIGVKAFDAVSKSVFLLHAYLILVFGDIPAIALVMRMKGANGCSPCRVCKIAGVRGTNSKTYYVPLRRDQVPHSNPPRYDPSRLPLRIHNELMDQAREVQSAPNQTISNQLAKQYGIKGIPILSTLSAVSFPESFPFDFMHLIWENLIPNLILFWTASFKDLDHRDQGYTIPPEAWKEIGASTASCKVTIPAAFGAPVPNIALLQSQMTSEMYSNWTLFIAPIVLRGRFCQPKYYQHFMKLVGLLKMCLEFEISGEMLDVIDQGFQAWVEDYEKFYYAHHLNRLSACPLTVHALLHIAWGIRVAGPVWAYWAFPMERHCNSLLPSIRSRRHPYASISAFVVAMVQLNQIRLKYNLFSELNLNVVKQGLLKNEFIPHSYPSFKLSPPRRQQPLSAYLRDKLQAALATRFEEEKTTIQALIDLDGPITCYGRVTLLDGGDTIVGRDMVRQCEDSRDASYIKYIQMVDKYAHQPRREPVYTKRFFFGQLKQILVLKLPSIPQLALDSPSAIVYAVVQSVKVTLTNNLYSYRDMGAIQVIDLNTIQSGMSTAHDE
;
A
#
# COMPACT_ATOMS: atom_id res chain seq x y z
N MET A 1 -3.73 7.69 80.77
CA MET A 1 -2.75 8.13 81.78
C MET A 1 -1.42 8.27 81.08
N GLU A 2 -0.84 9.46 81.20
CA GLU A 2 0.61 9.81 81.12
C GLU A 2 1.39 9.64 79.79
N LEU A 3 1.58 10.78 79.10
CA LEU A 3 2.84 11.48 78.72
C LEU A 3 4.11 10.61 78.55
N GLU A 4 4.97 10.70 77.51
CA GLU A 4 5.61 11.80 76.74
C GLU A 4 6.54 11.15 75.65
N PRO A 5 7.33 11.85 74.78
CA PRO A 5 7.27 13.20 74.20
C PRO A 5 7.41 13.25 72.65
N ALA A 6 7.18 14.43 72.07
CA ALA A 6 7.21 14.73 70.63
C ALA A 6 8.52 15.43 70.16
N ASN A 7 8.91 15.20 68.91
CA ASN A 7 9.89 16.01 68.14
C ASN A 7 9.44 16.07 66.64
N PRO A 8 9.87 17.02 65.79
CA PRO A 8 8.96 17.90 65.05
C PRO A 8 9.05 17.70 63.53
N GLN A 9 7.92 17.58 62.83
CA GLN A 9 7.92 17.55 61.36
C GLN A 9 7.82 18.95 60.75
N ARG A 10 8.73 19.19 59.80
CA ARG A 10 8.86 20.37 58.94
C ARG A 10 7.59 20.57 58.09
N ASN A 11 7.01 21.77 58.17
CA ASN A 11 6.02 22.27 57.22
C ASN A 11 6.71 22.65 55.90
N SER A 12 6.51 21.86 54.83
CA SER A 12 6.86 22.27 53.45
C SER A 12 5.62 22.86 52.75
N ALA A 13 5.72 24.12 52.33
CA ALA A 13 4.68 24.82 51.58
C ALA A 13 4.74 24.49 50.07
N CYS A 14 3.60 24.50 49.38
CA CYS A 14 3.50 24.14 47.95
C CYS A 14 2.61 25.13 47.16
N ILE A 15 2.83 25.27 45.86
CA ILE A 15 2.14 26.24 44.99
C ILE A 15 0.78 25.68 44.53
N CYS A 16 -0.28 26.49 44.55
CA CYS A 16 -1.61 26.07 44.07
C CYS A 16 -1.60 25.73 42.58
N THR A 17 -2.09 24.53 42.24
CA THR A 17 -2.26 24.06 40.84
C THR A 17 -3.52 24.60 40.15
N CYS A 18 -4.20 25.56 40.78
CA CYS A 18 -5.39 26.24 40.26
C CYS A 18 -5.06 27.49 39.39
N GLY A 19 -3.80 27.61 38.95
CA GLY A 19 -3.31 28.72 38.12
C GLY A 19 -3.14 30.07 38.83
N CYS A 20 -3.31 30.15 40.16
CA CYS A 20 -3.25 31.43 40.90
C CYS A 20 -1.88 31.76 41.53
N ASN A 21 -0.89 30.87 41.39
CA ASN A 21 0.48 31.00 41.94
C ASN A 21 0.59 31.37 43.44
N ARG A 22 -0.44 31.14 44.26
CA ARG A 22 -0.35 31.30 45.72
C ARG A 22 0.27 30.07 46.39
N VAL A 23 1.13 30.31 47.39
CA VAL A 23 1.72 29.29 48.25
C VAL A 23 0.72 28.92 49.35
N VAL A 24 0.38 27.64 49.44
CA VAL A 24 -0.59 27.09 50.40
C VAL A 24 0.00 25.85 51.10
N SER A 25 -0.45 25.60 52.33
CA SER A 25 -0.04 24.40 53.07
C SER A 25 -0.77 23.17 52.53
N TYR A 26 -0.11 22.00 52.57
CA TYR A 26 -0.63 20.75 52.01
C TYR A 26 -2.07 20.40 52.46
N PRO A 27 -2.46 20.60 53.74
CA PRO A 27 -3.82 20.30 54.20
C PRO A 27 -4.90 21.25 53.66
N THR A 28 -4.55 22.49 53.30
CA THR A 28 -5.54 23.50 52.85
C THR A 28 -5.69 23.59 51.33
N ARG A 29 -4.84 22.89 50.57
CA ARG A 29 -4.82 22.92 49.10
C ARG A 29 -6.14 22.43 48.47
N ARG A 30 -6.72 21.32 48.96
CA ARG A 30 -7.98 20.77 48.42
C ARG A 30 -9.18 21.68 48.69
N ALA A 31 -9.27 22.28 49.87
CA ALA A 31 -10.34 23.22 50.21
C ALA A 31 -10.30 24.50 49.35
N HIS A 32 -9.08 25.02 49.08
CA HIS A 32 -8.91 26.20 48.23
C HIS A 32 -9.30 25.95 46.76
N VAL A 33 -8.95 24.78 46.21
CA VAL A 33 -9.32 24.39 44.83
C VAL A 33 -10.83 24.15 44.70
N ALA A 34 -11.47 23.55 45.71
CA ALA A 34 -12.91 23.32 45.73
C ALA A 34 -13.70 24.64 45.82
N ALA A 35 -13.30 25.58 46.69
CA ALA A 35 -13.95 26.88 46.82
C ALA A 35 -13.87 27.71 45.53
N LYS A 36 -12.77 27.60 44.76
CA LYS A 36 -12.61 28.34 43.51
C LYS A 36 -13.41 27.74 42.34
N ARG A 37 -13.61 26.41 42.32
CA ARG A 37 -14.49 25.74 41.34
C ARG A 37 -15.97 26.07 41.58
N ALA A 38 -16.38 26.21 42.84
CA ALA A 38 -17.75 26.63 43.18
C ALA A 38 -18.08 28.06 42.69
N ILE A 39 -17.11 28.99 42.73
CA ILE A 39 -17.29 30.38 42.26
C ILE A 39 -17.31 30.47 40.71
N ALA A 40 -16.68 29.53 40.00
CA ALA A 40 -16.69 29.50 38.54
C ALA A 40 -17.99 28.92 37.96
N GLY A 41 -18.68 28.04 38.70
CA GLY A 41 -19.95 27.42 38.28
C GLY A 41 -21.17 28.35 38.34
N GLU A 42 -21.08 29.50 39.02
CA GLU A 42 -22.19 30.47 39.14
C GLU A 42 -22.12 31.62 38.12
N ALA A 43 -21.11 31.65 37.24
CA ALA A 43 -20.93 32.73 36.25
C ALA A 43 -21.40 32.40 34.82
N GLU A 44 -21.92 31.20 34.54
CA GLU A 44 -22.39 30.78 33.20
C GLU A 44 -23.92 30.81 33.02
N HIS A 45 -24.68 31.39 33.95
CA HIS A 45 -26.14 31.56 33.83
C HIS A 45 -26.59 33.01 34.09
N ALA A 46 -26.19 33.93 33.21
CA ALA A 46 -26.91 35.19 33.00
C ALA A 46 -26.53 35.84 31.65
N ILE A 47 -27.55 36.37 30.93
CA ILE A 47 -27.50 37.30 29.76
C ILE A 47 -27.40 36.57 28.40
N ASP A 48 -28.30 36.67 27.40
CA ASP A 48 -29.46 37.55 27.15
C ASP A 48 -30.46 36.89 26.16
N GLN A 49 -31.75 37.19 26.29
CA GLN A 49 -32.80 36.91 25.29
C GLN A 49 -33.12 38.19 24.50
N PRO A 50 -33.49 38.13 23.20
CA PRO A 50 -34.23 39.21 22.59
C PRO A 50 -35.65 38.78 22.16
N GLN A 51 -36.64 39.51 22.67
CA GLN A 51 -38.01 39.56 22.15
C GLN A 51 -38.24 40.89 21.39
N PRO A 52 -39.29 40.97 20.53
CA PRO A 52 -39.28 41.77 19.31
C PRO A 52 -39.94 43.15 19.47
N LEU A 53 -39.56 44.12 18.63
CA LEU A 53 -40.29 45.38 18.47
C LEU A 53 -40.41 45.84 17.00
N ARG A 54 -41.58 46.42 16.73
CA ARG A 54 -42.17 46.84 15.45
C ARG A 54 -41.61 48.14 14.89
N ASP A 55 -41.65 48.21 13.56
CA ASP A 55 -41.92 49.33 12.64
C ASP A 55 -41.65 50.79 13.05
N THR A 56 -40.92 51.50 12.19
CA THR A 56 -41.38 52.78 11.62
C THR A 56 -40.68 53.12 10.30
N ASN A 57 -41.48 53.58 9.34
CA ASN A 57 -41.14 54.04 7.99
C ASN A 57 -40.24 55.29 7.97
N VAL A 58 -39.30 55.37 7.02
CA VAL A 58 -38.99 56.61 6.26
C VAL A 58 -38.54 56.26 4.82
N VAL A 59 -39.01 57.09 3.89
CA VAL A 59 -38.99 57.01 2.42
C VAL A 59 -37.76 57.70 1.78
N ALA A 60 -37.51 57.35 0.51
CA ALA A 60 -36.70 58.03 -0.53
C ALA A 60 -35.23 57.59 -0.64
N GLY A 61 -34.61 57.38 -1.81
CA GLY A 61 -35.04 57.46 -3.21
C GLY A 61 -33.79 57.43 -4.13
N ARG A 62 -33.92 56.79 -5.31
CA ARG A 62 -33.23 57.09 -6.60
C ARG A 62 -31.70 57.39 -6.58
N LYS A 63 -30.89 56.63 -7.34
CA LYS A 63 -30.56 56.81 -8.78
C LYS A 63 -29.36 55.94 -9.25
N ARG A 64 -29.48 55.51 -10.51
CA ARG A 64 -28.47 54.90 -11.40
C ARG A 64 -27.27 55.80 -11.71
N ARG A 65 -26.11 55.19 -12.00
CA ARG A 65 -25.14 55.40 -13.14
C ARG A 65 -23.92 54.49 -12.86
N ARG A 66 -23.53 53.48 -13.64
CA ARG A 66 -23.16 53.31 -15.08
C ARG A 66 -21.80 53.94 -15.44
N LEU A 67 -20.81 53.11 -15.77
CA LEU A 67 -19.74 53.19 -16.81
C LEU A 67 -18.64 52.15 -16.44
N THR A 68 -18.52 50.97 -17.11
CA THR A 68 -17.81 50.63 -18.39
C THR A 68 -16.30 50.92 -18.34
N PHE A 69 -15.37 50.00 -18.64
CA PHE A 69 -15.01 49.42 -19.96
C PHE A 69 -14.01 48.22 -19.81
N PHE A 70 -14.17 47.19 -20.69
CA PHE A 70 -13.19 46.39 -21.49
C PHE A 70 -11.83 45.93 -20.91
N GLY A 71 -11.18 44.82 -21.26
CA GLY A 71 -11.28 43.70 -22.24
C GLY A 71 -10.32 42.60 -21.68
N ASP A 72 -10.04 41.42 -22.23
CA ASP A 72 -10.20 40.84 -23.54
C ASP A 72 -10.29 39.31 -23.37
N TYR A 73 -11.05 38.68 -24.27
CA TYR A 73 -11.14 37.23 -24.45
C TYR A 73 -9.95 36.75 -25.29
N TYR A 74 -9.34 35.63 -24.93
CA TYR A 74 -8.54 34.81 -25.85
C TYR A 74 -9.16 33.42 -25.98
N GLU A 75 -9.27 33.03 -27.25
CA GLU A 75 -9.85 31.80 -27.79
C GLU A 75 -8.86 30.63 -27.65
N GLU A 76 -9.38 29.43 -27.34
CA GLU A 76 -8.68 28.16 -27.55
C GLU A 76 -9.10 27.58 -28.91
N GLU A 77 -8.11 27.37 -29.77
CA GLU A 77 -8.26 26.78 -31.10
C GLU A 77 -8.65 25.30 -31.01
N GLN A 78 -9.76 24.94 -31.67
CA GLN A 78 -10.10 23.57 -32.05
C GLN A 78 -9.69 23.36 -33.51
N ILE A 79 -8.79 22.40 -33.74
CA ILE A 79 -8.47 21.90 -35.08
C ILE A 79 -9.61 20.94 -35.48
N ASP A 80 -10.39 21.35 -36.49
CA ASP A 80 -11.45 20.56 -37.10
C ASP A 80 -10.86 19.72 -38.25
N GLY A 81 -11.12 18.41 -38.18
CA GLY A 81 -10.76 17.45 -39.21
C GLY A 81 -11.94 17.19 -40.12
N SER A 82 -11.94 17.83 -41.29
CA SER A 82 -12.71 17.36 -42.46
C SER A 82 -12.19 18.00 -43.74
N ASP A 83 -11.40 17.25 -44.52
CA ASP A 83 -11.32 17.39 -45.97
C ASP A 83 -10.63 16.14 -46.57
N PHE A 84 -11.43 15.09 -46.79
CA PHE A 84 -11.07 13.96 -47.65
C PHE A 84 -11.76 14.12 -49.01
N PRO A 85 -11.02 14.17 -50.13
CA PRO A 85 -11.56 13.90 -51.46
C PRO A 85 -11.53 12.38 -51.78
N PRO A 86 -12.35 11.91 -52.73
CA PRO A 86 -12.77 10.51 -52.83
C PRO A 86 -11.78 9.58 -53.54
N TYR A 87 -11.90 8.30 -53.16
CA TYR A 87 -11.26 7.13 -53.76
C TYR A 87 -11.34 7.10 -55.30
N ARG A 88 -10.22 6.76 -55.94
CA ARG A 88 -10.16 6.17 -57.28
C ARG A 88 -9.40 4.86 -57.21
N ASP A 89 -10.00 3.87 -57.86
CA ASP A 89 -9.50 2.52 -58.07
C ASP A 89 -8.15 2.52 -58.81
N ASP A 90 -7.19 1.74 -58.31
CA ASP A 90 -6.11 1.18 -59.12
C ASP A 90 -5.76 -0.23 -58.60
N GLU A 91 -5.66 -1.14 -59.57
CA GLU A 91 -5.52 -2.60 -59.46
C GLU A 91 -4.25 -3.09 -58.73
N PRO A 92 -4.25 -4.33 -58.20
CA PRO A 92 -3.07 -4.93 -57.58
C PRO A 92 -2.12 -5.54 -58.62
N PRO A 93 -0.79 -5.35 -58.52
CA PRO A 93 0.14 -6.14 -59.29
C PRO A 93 0.36 -7.53 -58.68
N GLN A 94 0.45 -8.49 -59.59
CA GLN A 94 0.50 -9.92 -59.42
C GLN A 94 1.82 -10.48 -58.87
N ALA A 95 1.70 -11.73 -58.45
CA ALA A 95 2.69 -12.69 -57.93
C ALA A 95 3.98 -12.88 -58.75
N ASN A 96 5.02 -13.35 -58.03
CA ASN A 96 6.03 -14.36 -58.42
C ASN A 96 6.78 -14.74 -57.11
N ASP A 97 6.40 -15.78 -56.37
CA ASP A 97 6.61 -17.22 -56.60
C ASP A 97 8.09 -17.65 -56.53
N VAL A 98 8.53 -18.32 -55.45
CA VAL A 98 9.54 -19.41 -55.42
C VAL A 98 9.42 -20.22 -54.10
N ASN A 99 8.79 -21.39 -54.22
CA ASN A 99 9.09 -22.71 -53.61
C ASN A 99 9.28 -22.90 -52.09
N SER A 100 8.23 -23.46 -51.46
CA SER A 100 8.33 -24.34 -50.29
C SER A 100 8.29 -25.82 -50.73
N PRO A 101 9.11 -26.72 -50.17
CA PRO A 101 8.83 -28.17 -50.17
C PRO A 101 8.19 -28.62 -48.84
N PRO A 102 7.54 -29.81 -48.83
CA PRO A 102 6.32 -30.04 -48.07
C PRO A 102 6.51 -30.61 -46.67
N PHE A 103 5.45 -30.45 -45.87
CA PHE A 103 5.14 -31.18 -44.65
C PHE A 103 5.47 -32.68 -44.76
N HIS A 104 6.22 -33.17 -43.79
CA HIS A 104 6.28 -34.59 -43.44
C HIS A 104 5.98 -34.73 -41.95
N ASP A 105 4.87 -35.39 -41.64
CA ASP A 105 4.56 -35.96 -40.34
C ASP A 105 5.74 -36.83 -39.86
N GLN A 106 6.36 -36.44 -38.74
CA GLN A 106 7.11 -37.35 -37.89
C GLN A 106 6.84 -37.03 -36.42
N GLU A 107 6.12 -37.94 -35.78
CA GLU A 107 6.13 -38.14 -34.33
C GLU A 107 7.59 -38.22 -33.83
N ALA A 108 8.11 -37.11 -33.30
CA ALA A 108 9.41 -37.10 -32.64
C ALA A 108 9.18 -37.22 -31.13
N GLY A 109 9.35 -38.45 -30.63
CA GLY A 109 9.35 -38.75 -29.20
C GLY A 109 10.35 -37.87 -28.43
N LEU A 110 9.82 -37.16 -27.43
CA LEU A 110 10.58 -36.44 -26.41
C LEU A 110 11.43 -37.45 -25.62
N ARG A 111 12.73 -37.50 -25.93
CA ARG A 111 13.71 -38.24 -25.13
C ARG A 111 13.98 -37.47 -23.84
N SER A 112 13.96 -38.19 -22.71
CA SER A 112 14.24 -37.73 -21.36
C SER A 112 15.47 -36.82 -21.29
N ILE A 113 15.27 -35.56 -20.92
CA ILE A 113 16.35 -34.64 -20.59
C ILE A 113 16.85 -35.04 -19.19
N HIS A 114 18.10 -35.51 -19.10
CA HIS A 114 18.81 -35.67 -17.82
C HIS A 114 19.21 -34.28 -17.30
N VAL A 115 18.63 -33.86 -16.17
CA VAL A 115 18.74 -32.50 -15.59
C VAL A 115 19.69 -32.44 -14.37
N ASP A 116 20.41 -33.51 -14.02
CA ASP A 116 20.90 -33.63 -12.63
C ASP A 116 22.35 -33.17 -12.30
N THR A 117 23.21 -32.78 -13.26
CA THR A 117 24.62 -32.42 -12.93
C THR A 117 25.11 -31.05 -13.43
N ARG A 118 24.55 -30.51 -14.52
CA ARG A 118 24.95 -29.19 -15.05
C ARG A 118 24.42 -28.00 -14.25
N ASN A 119 23.30 -28.18 -13.55
CA ASN A 119 22.73 -27.13 -12.70
C ASN A 119 23.66 -26.82 -11.53
N GLN A 120 24.29 -27.84 -10.93
CA GLN A 120 25.23 -27.65 -9.83
C GLN A 120 26.49 -26.91 -10.26
N GLU A 121 27.05 -27.20 -11.44
CA GLU A 121 28.21 -26.47 -11.99
C GLU A 121 27.87 -25.02 -12.35
N THR A 122 26.68 -24.75 -12.89
CA THR A 122 26.26 -23.38 -13.27
C THR A 122 25.99 -22.52 -12.03
N ILE A 123 25.35 -23.10 -11.01
CA ILE A 123 25.13 -22.45 -9.71
C ILE A 123 26.49 -22.22 -9.01
N ALA A 124 27.39 -23.22 -9.00
CA ALA A 124 28.75 -23.09 -8.46
C ALA A 124 29.63 -22.08 -9.22
N GLN A 125 29.53 -21.99 -10.54
CA GLN A 125 30.25 -21.02 -11.35
C GLN A 125 29.77 -19.58 -11.08
N ARG A 126 28.45 -19.34 -11.07
CA ARG A 126 27.87 -18.04 -10.69
C ARG A 126 28.18 -17.66 -9.23
N TRP A 127 28.39 -18.64 -8.35
CA TRP A 127 28.79 -18.43 -6.96
C TRP A 127 30.29 -18.15 -6.75
N SER A 128 31.16 -18.82 -7.52
CA SER A 128 32.61 -18.72 -7.37
C SER A 128 33.16 -17.31 -7.67
N SER A 129 32.48 -16.53 -8.51
CA SER A 129 32.83 -15.14 -8.83
C SER A 129 32.54 -14.13 -7.71
N SER A 130 31.84 -14.53 -6.64
CA SER A 130 31.30 -13.61 -5.62
C SER A 130 31.89 -13.79 -4.22
N SER A 131 32.86 -14.69 -4.04
CA SER A 131 33.38 -15.05 -2.72
C SER A 131 34.88 -14.68 -2.55
N ARG A 132 35.23 -13.99 -1.45
CA ARG A 132 36.60 -14.00 -0.89
C ARG A 132 36.58 -14.73 0.46
N PRO A 133 37.72 -15.25 0.94
CA PRO A 133 37.81 -15.90 2.24
C PRO A 133 37.51 -14.91 3.37
N ILE A 134 36.91 -15.45 4.43
CA ILE A 134 36.71 -14.78 5.72
C ILE A 134 38.06 -14.23 6.21
N PRO A 135 38.17 -12.95 6.63
CA PRO A 135 39.39 -12.46 7.27
C PRO A 135 39.65 -13.27 8.54
N GLY A 136 40.62 -14.17 8.47
CA GLY A 136 41.08 -15.00 9.57
C GLY A 136 41.90 -14.19 10.56
N SER A 137 41.64 -14.45 11.84
CA SER A 137 42.47 -14.15 12.99
C SER A 137 43.97 -14.32 12.71
N SER A 138 44.75 -13.25 12.87
CA SER A 138 46.20 -13.36 13.03
C SER A 138 46.60 -13.05 14.47
N GLN A 139 47.44 -13.92 15.00
CA GLN A 139 47.96 -13.94 16.36
C GLN A 139 48.83 -12.71 16.67
N ARG A 140 48.89 -12.39 17.97
CA ARG A 140 49.76 -11.37 18.57
C ARG A 140 51.23 -11.63 18.25
N GLU A 141 51.94 -10.58 17.86
CA GLU A 141 53.35 -10.36 18.24
C GLU A 141 53.48 -8.91 18.72
N GLU A 142 54.06 -8.77 19.93
CA GLU A 142 54.41 -7.50 20.56
C GLU A 142 55.71 -6.95 19.94
N GLU A 143 55.72 -5.68 19.56
CA GLU A 143 56.91 -4.81 19.59
C GLU A 143 56.46 -3.34 19.45
N GLY A 144 57.05 -2.45 20.25
CA GLY A 144 56.46 -1.18 20.67
C GLY A 144 56.92 0.11 19.97
N LEU A 145 56.22 1.19 20.39
CA LEU A 145 56.51 2.63 20.28
C LEU A 145 56.55 3.24 18.87
N ASP A 146 55.53 4.04 18.51
CA ASP A 146 55.54 5.50 18.71
C ASP A 146 54.13 6.09 18.43
N ASP A 147 53.74 7.06 19.26
CA ASP A 147 52.47 7.78 19.23
C ASP A 147 52.31 8.62 17.96
N ASP A 148 51.24 8.39 17.19
CA ASP A 148 50.40 9.42 16.54
C ASP A 148 49.21 8.79 15.79
N GLU A 149 48.02 9.37 16.00
CA GLU A 149 46.73 9.16 15.29
C GLU A 149 45.92 7.87 15.54
N ALA A 150 44.94 7.98 16.46
CA ALA A 150 43.75 7.10 16.48
C ALA A 150 42.55 7.75 17.19
N GLU A 151 41.58 8.28 16.43
CA GLU A 151 40.16 8.30 16.82
C GLU A 151 39.31 8.19 15.54
N ASP A 152 38.99 6.97 15.12
CA ASP A 152 37.87 6.67 14.22
C ASP A 152 37.60 5.15 14.26
N SER A 153 37.30 4.63 15.45
CA SER A 153 36.78 3.27 15.62
C SER A 153 35.81 3.18 16.80
N GLU A 154 34.78 4.02 16.77
CA GLU A 154 33.52 3.73 17.41
C GLU A 154 32.46 3.75 16.31
N ASP A 155 32.18 2.59 15.72
CA ASP A 155 30.90 2.37 15.02
C ASP A 155 29.84 2.32 16.12
N SER A 156 29.54 3.52 16.65
CA SER A 156 28.48 3.73 17.60
C SER A 156 27.20 3.31 16.91
N SER A 157 26.51 2.37 17.54
CA SER A 157 25.09 2.14 17.40
C SER A 157 24.33 3.40 17.82
N GLU A 158 24.55 4.51 17.11
CA GLU A 158 23.77 5.73 17.21
C GLU A 158 22.43 5.44 16.54
N ASP A 159 21.41 5.55 17.38
CA ASP A 159 20.02 5.37 17.08
C ASP A 159 19.63 6.06 15.78
N TRP A 160 18.77 5.38 15.01
CA TRP A 160 17.96 6.09 14.05
C TRP A 160 17.13 7.09 14.85
N GLU A 161 17.48 8.37 14.80
CA GLU A 161 16.53 9.45 15.06
C GLU A 161 15.44 9.34 13.99
N ASP A 162 14.48 8.49 14.31
CA ASP A 162 13.09 8.63 13.92
C ASP A 162 12.74 10.11 14.14
N ASN A 163 12.54 10.89 13.07
CA ASN A 163 12.02 12.25 13.17
C ASN A 163 10.53 12.20 13.55
N ASN A 164 10.21 11.55 14.67
CA ASN A 164 8.87 11.35 15.21
C ASN A 164 8.80 11.58 16.73
N ASP A 165 9.83 12.17 17.35
CA ASP A 165 9.80 12.47 18.79
C ASP A 165 9.70 13.98 19.05
N LEU A 166 8.47 14.50 18.96
CA LEU A 166 7.96 15.53 19.87
C LEU A 166 6.43 15.37 19.97
N ASN A 167 5.96 14.47 20.85
CA ASN A 167 4.67 14.68 21.51
C ASN A 167 4.53 13.83 22.79
N ASP A 168 5.25 14.21 23.85
CA ASP A 168 4.93 13.80 25.21
C ASP A 168 4.11 14.91 25.89
N GLY A 169 2.88 14.60 26.27
CA GLY A 169 2.06 15.54 27.04
C GLY A 169 0.58 15.22 27.17
N ILE A 170 0.25 14.33 28.11
CA ILE A 170 -0.95 14.34 28.96
C ILE A 170 -2.31 14.23 28.25
N GLY A 171 -2.95 13.06 28.41
CA GLY A 171 -4.35 12.85 28.08
C GLY A 171 -4.93 11.72 28.91
N GLU A 172 -5.52 12.10 30.03
CA GLU A 172 -6.41 11.29 30.86
C GLU A 172 -7.53 10.70 29.97
N HIS A 173 -7.71 9.39 30.01
CA HIS A 173 -8.93 8.78 29.48
C HIS A 173 -9.90 8.58 30.65
N GLU A 174 -10.96 9.38 30.62
CA GLU A 174 -12.16 9.21 31.45
C GLU A 174 -12.78 7.84 31.18
N ASP A 175 -12.86 7.07 32.27
CA ASP A 175 -13.64 5.85 32.37
C ASP A 175 -15.12 6.12 32.12
N ARG A 176 -15.73 5.30 31.26
CA ARG A 176 -17.18 5.16 31.20
C ARG A 176 -17.57 3.92 31.99
N SER A 177 -18.20 4.20 33.12
CA SER A 177 -18.76 3.31 34.12
C SER A 177 -19.73 2.26 33.58
N GLU A 178 -19.49 1.00 33.96
CA GLU A 178 -20.55 0.08 34.36
C GLU A 178 -20.28 -0.33 35.82
N GLU A 179 -21.21 0.05 36.68
CA GLU A 179 -21.23 -0.22 38.12
C GLU A 179 -21.56 -1.70 38.38
N GLY A 180 -20.84 -2.31 39.32
CA GLY A 180 -21.12 -3.65 39.84
C GLY A 180 -20.08 -4.03 40.89
N ALA A 181 -20.37 -3.65 42.13
CA ALA A 181 -19.53 -3.77 43.32
C ALA A 181 -19.04 -5.21 43.62
N GLU A 182 -17.83 -5.32 44.19
CA GLU A 182 -17.58 -5.93 45.50
C GLU A 182 -16.09 -5.76 45.89
N GLU A 183 -15.88 -4.98 46.96
CA GLU A 183 -14.72 -4.93 47.85
C GLU A 183 -14.50 -6.36 48.43
N GLU A 184 -13.32 -6.88 48.81
CA GLU A 184 -12.24 -6.28 49.57
C GLU A 184 -11.08 -7.29 49.71
N ASP A 185 -9.93 -6.74 50.11
CA ASP A 185 -8.81 -7.35 50.84
C ASP A 185 -7.73 -8.23 50.17
N GLN A 186 -6.57 -7.58 50.03
CA GLN A 186 -5.25 -8.20 50.10
C GLN A 186 -4.81 -8.19 51.57
N SER A 187 -4.50 -9.36 52.13
CA SER A 187 -3.54 -9.43 53.22
C SER A 187 -2.73 -10.74 53.18
N GLU A 188 -1.49 -10.58 53.63
CA GLU A 188 -0.60 -11.59 54.20
C GLU A 188 0.42 -12.30 53.28
N ARG A 189 1.66 -11.81 53.44
CA ARG A 189 2.90 -12.53 53.21
C ARG A 189 3.19 -13.45 54.40
N ASN A 190 3.67 -14.64 54.04
CA ASN A 190 4.63 -15.52 54.72
C ASN A 190 4.17 -16.21 56.01
N GLU A 191 4.14 -17.55 55.96
CA GLU A 191 4.96 -18.40 56.85
C GLU A 191 5.04 -19.83 56.26
N ASP A 192 6.27 -20.32 56.12
CA ASP A 192 6.61 -21.71 55.83
C ASP A 192 6.29 -22.59 57.05
N GLU A 193 5.71 -23.77 56.85
CA GLU A 193 6.06 -24.98 57.63
C GLU A 193 5.58 -26.25 56.90
N ASN A 194 6.48 -27.23 56.87
CA ASN A 194 6.36 -28.52 56.18
C ASN A 194 5.41 -29.48 56.91
N GLU A 195 4.63 -30.28 56.19
CA GLU A 195 4.28 -31.64 56.62
C GLU A 195 3.91 -32.56 55.42
N ASP A 196 4.86 -33.46 55.15
CA ASP A 196 4.83 -34.84 54.64
C ASP A 196 3.68 -35.44 53.80
N ASP A 197 4.11 -35.98 52.66
CA ASP A 197 3.72 -37.19 51.92
C ASP A 197 2.37 -37.89 52.19
N SER A 198 1.56 -37.97 51.12
CA SER A 198 1.15 -39.27 50.58
C SER A 198 0.86 -39.22 49.08
N GLN A 199 1.45 -40.19 48.40
CA GLN A 199 1.49 -40.45 46.97
C GLN A 199 0.11 -40.58 46.33
N ASP A 200 -0.06 -39.98 45.15
CA ASP A 200 -0.36 -40.74 43.93
C ASP A 200 0.04 -39.93 42.69
N GLY A 201 1.04 -40.47 41.99
CA GLY A 201 1.71 -39.84 40.88
C GLY A 201 1.06 -40.10 39.53
N ALA A 202 1.11 -39.09 38.67
CA ALA A 202 1.37 -39.24 37.24
C ALA A 202 2.00 -37.94 36.73
N ASN A 203 3.33 -37.91 36.76
CA ASN A 203 4.16 -36.92 36.10
C ASN A 203 4.00 -37.10 34.58
N GLU A 204 3.47 -36.10 33.88
CA GLU A 204 3.69 -35.95 32.44
C GLU A 204 4.45 -34.64 32.20
N ASN A 205 5.76 -34.74 32.29
CA ASN A 205 6.71 -33.82 31.66
C ASN A 205 7.73 -34.68 30.90
N GLU A 206 8.12 -34.16 29.73
CA GLU A 206 9.22 -34.62 28.87
C GLU A 206 8.91 -35.83 27.98
N ASP A 207 8.55 -35.52 26.73
CA ASP A 207 9.11 -36.14 25.52
C ASP A 207 8.81 -35.23 24.32
N SER A 208 9.56 -34.13 24.22
CA SER A 208 9.82 -33.52 22.93
C SER A 208 11.01 -34.25 22.32
N GLU A 209 10.75 -35.43 21.75
CA GLU A 209 11.63 -36.00 20.73
C GLU A 209 11.59 -35.07 19.51
N ASP A 210 12.42 -34.04 19.60
CA ASP A 210 12.82 -33.17 18.52
C ASP A 210 13.69 -34.04 17.60
N VAL A 211 13.07 -34.62 16.56
CA VAL A 211 13.81 -35.32 15.51
C VAL A 211 14.63 -34.26 14.80
N SER A 212 15.87 -34.12 15.24
CA SER A 212 16.92 -33.35 14.58
C SER A 212 17.19 -33.97 13.21
N ALA A 213 16.43 -33.52 12.21
CA ALA A 213 16.80 -33.76 10.83
C ALA A 213 18.12 -33.00 10.58
N PRO A 214 19.19 -33.68 10.13
CA PRO A 214 20.44 -33.01 9.82
C PRO A 214 20.20 -32.00 8.69
N CYS A 215 20.86 -30.84 8.81
CA CYS A 215 20.99 -29.86 7.74
C CYS A 215 21.67 -30.57 6.56
N THR A 216 20.85 -31.04 5.62
CA THR A 216 21.30 -31.70 4.39
C THR A 216 21.02 -30.76 3.24
N ASP A 217 21.97 -30.72 2.32
CA ASP A 217 21.99 -29.84 1.15
C ASP A 217 20.62 -29.77 0.45
N ILE A 218 20.27 -28.56 -0.02
CA ILE A 218 19.07 -28.28 -0.82
C ILE A 218 19.20 -28.96 -2.18
N VAL A 219 19.06 -30.29 -2.21
CA VAL A 219 18.79 -31.07 -3.42
C VAL A 219 17.92 -32.26 -3.01
N SER A 220 16.75 -31.99 -2.41
CA SER A 220 15.69 -32.99 -2.48
C SER A 220 15.19 -33.01 -3.93
N ILE A 221 15.63 -34.01 -4.69
CA ILE A 221 15.09 -34.30 -6.04
C ILE A 221 13.57 -34.22 -5.94
N SER A 222 12.94 -33.24 -6.62
CA SER A 222 11.53 -32.92 -6.41
C SER A 222 10.66 -34.12 -6.78
N PHE A 223 9.46 -34.21 -6.20
CA PHE A 223 8.51 -35.26 -6.58
C PHE A 223 8.33 -35.36 -8.10
N TRP A 224 8.29 -34.20 -8.77
CA TRP A 224 8.15 -34.07 -10.21
C TRP A 224 9.35 -34.59 -11.01
N ASP A 225 10.54 -34.59 -10.42
CA ASP A 225 11.74 -35.13 -11.07
C ASP A 225 11.78 -36.67 -11.01
N ARG A 226 11.03 -37.27 -10.08
CA ARG A 226 10.99 -38.74 -9.85
C ARG A 226 9.88 -39.47 -10.59
N ILE A 227 8.91 -38.75 -11.15
CA ILE A 227 7.75 -39.35 -11.83
C ILE A 227 7.80 -39.11 -13.34
N SER A 228 7.25 -40.06 -14.10
CA SER A 228 7.04 -39.87 -15.55
C SER A 228 5.90 -38.90 -15.82
N ASP A 229 5.93 -38.24 -16.97
CA ASP A 229 4.88 -37.31 -17.38
C ASP A 229 3.50 -37.99 -17.48
N GLU A 230 3.48 -39.27 -17.85
CA GLU A 230 2.25 -40.07 -17.88
C GLU A 230 1.68 -40.32 -16.48
N LEU A 231 2.54 -40.56 -15.47
CA LEU A 231 2.11 -40.75 -14.09
C LEU A 231 1.66 -39.42 -13.47
N ALA A 232 2.37 -38.33 -13.75
CA ALA A 232 2.00 -36.97 -13.38
C ALA A 232 0.59 -36.62 -13.89
N TYR A 233 0.31 -36.87 -15.17
CA TYR A 233 -1.00 -36.66 -15.77
C TYR A 233 -2.08 -37.49 -15.09
N LYS A 234 -1.83 -38.78 -14.85
CA LYS A 234 -2.80 -39.67 -14.17
C LYS A 234 -3.11 -39.16 -12.76
N LEU A 235 -2.09 -38.86 -11.97
CA LEU A 235 -2.26 -38.39 -10.58
C LEU A 235 -3.01 -37.05 -10.50
N MET A 236 -2.74 -36.12 -11.42
CA MET A 236 -3.38 -34.80 -11.41
C MET A 236 -4.79 -34.78 -12.02
N THR A 237 -5.13 -35.78 -12.84
CA THR A 237 -6.47 -35.90 -13.42
C THR A 237 -7.42 -36.77 -12.60
N THR A 238 -6.89 -37.68 -11.76
CA THR A 238 -7.64 -38.32 -10.68
C THR A 238 -7.82 -37.32 -9.54
N GLY A 239 -8.87 -36.49 -9.61
CA GLY A 239 -9.11 -35.42 -8.63
C GLY A 239 -8.99 -35.89 -7.19
N LEU A 240 -8.23 -35.16 -6.38
CA LEU A 240 -8.09 -35.41 -4.95
C LEU A 240 -9.39 -34.97 -4.23
N SER A 241 -10.04 -35.89 -3.53
CA SER A 241 -11.21 -35.59 -2.71
C SER A 241 -10.91 -35.80 -1.23
N LEU A 242 -11.25 -34.82 -0.40
CA LEU A 242 -11.24 -34.96 1.05
C LEU A 242 -12.57 -35.51 1.54
N ASP A 243 -12.54 -36.27 2.63
CA ASP A 243 -13.76 -36.72 3.28
C ASP A 243 -14.41 -35.59 4.11
N SER A 244 -15.62 -35.84 4.65
CA SER A 244 -16.33 -34.86 5.46
C SER A 244 -15.63 -34.52 6.78
N SER A 245 -14.83 -35.46 7.31
CA SER A 245 -14.07 -35.29 8.55
C SER A 245 -12.93 -34.28 8.33
N ASP A 246 -12.16 -34.47 7.27
CA ASP A 246 -11.09 -33.58 6.86
C ASP A 246 -11.59 -32.16 6.59
N LEU A 247 -12.72 -32.03 5.88
CA LEU A 247 -13.33 -30.72 5.62
C LEU A 247 -13.78 -30.03 6.93
N SER A 248 -14.35 -30.77 7.88
CA SER A 248 -14.74 -30.24 9.18
C SER A 248 -13.50 -29.76 9.97
N MET A 249 -12.46 -30.59 10.03
CA MET A 249 -11.19 -30.25 10.67
C MET A 249 -10.55 -29.01 10.03
N LEU A 250 -10.53 -28.93 8.69
CA LEU A 250 -9.97 -27.82 7.94
C LEU A 250 -10.72 -26.52 8.20
N ARG A 251 -12.05 -26.56 8.27
CA ARG A 251 -12.86 -25.37 8.62
C ARG A 251 -12.54 -24.88 10.04
N GLN A 252 -12.46 -25.79 11.00
CA GLN A 252 -12.09 -25.43 12.37
C GLN A 252 -10.68 -24.84 12.44
N TYR A 253 -9.73 -25.41 11.70
CA TYR A 253 -8.35 -24.93 11.66
C TYR A 253 -8.22 -23.60 10.91
N ALA A 254 -8.93 -23.41 9.80
CA ALA A 254 -9.00 -22.14 9.08
C ALA A 254 -9.54 -21.03 10.00
N LEU A 255 -10.64 -21.29 10.71
CA LEU A 255 -11.20 -20.35 11.70
C LEU A 255 -10.18 -20.00 12.78
N LYS A 256 -9.44 -21.00 13.26
CA LYS A 256 -8.38 -20.76 14.25
C LYS A 256 -7.31 -19.82 13.72
N VAL A 257 -6.79 -20.10 12.53
CA VAL A 257 -5.63 -19.37 12.00
C VAL A 257 -6.06 -17.98 11.57
N GLU A 258 -7.11 -17.86 10.74
CA GLU A 258 -7.51 -16.60 10.10
C GLU A 258 -8.11 -15.59 11.07
N ASP A 259 -8.82 -16.04 12.10
CA ASP A 259 -9.32 -15.19 13.20
C ASP A 259 -8.37 -15.20 14.43
N HIS A 260 -7.18 -15.77 14.24
CA HIS A 260 -6.10 -15.80 15.21
C HIS A 260 -6.45 -16.46 16.56
N LEU A 261 -7.47 -17.31 16.66
CA LEU A 261 -7.95 -17.89 17.92
C LEU A 261 -6.83 -18.58 18.72
N THR A 262 -6.87 -18.43 20.05
CA THR A 262 -5.88 -19.04 20.95
C THR A 262 -5.96 -20.57 20.92
N GLU A 263 -4.91 -21.23 21.40
CA GLU A 263 -4.95 -22.70 21.56
C GLU A 263 -6.01 -23.11 22.60
N SER A 264 -6.18 -22.32 23.67
CA SER A 264 -7.24 -22.54 24.67
C SER A 264 -8.64 -22.41 24.07
N THR A 265 -8.88 -21.46 23.16
CA THR A 265 -10.17 -21.33 22.46
C THR A 265 -10.40 -22.49 21.50
N PHE A 266 -9.37 -22.97 20.80
CA PHE A 266 -9.49 -24.13 19.92
C PHE A 266 -9.89 -25.40 20.69
N VAL A 267 -9.34 -25.62 21.88
CA VAL A 267 -9.73 -26.74 22.75
C VAL A 267 -11.21 -26.66 23.16
N LYS A 268 -11.78 -25.45 23.25
CA LYS A 268 -13.20 -25.26 23.59
C LYS A 268 -14.16 -25.68 22.46
N PHE A 269 -13.69 -25.87 21.23
CA PHE A 269 -14.55 -26.25 20.11
C PHE A 269 -15.31 -27.55 20.38
N LYS A 270 -14.68 -28.53 21.03
CA LYS A 270 -15.34 -29.79 21.40
C LYS A 270 -16.53 -29.65 22.35
N PHE A 271 -16.56 -28.56 23.12
CA PHE A 271 -17.67 -28.26 24.01
C PHE A 271 -18.70 -27.34 23.34
N ALA A 272 -18.24 -26.43 22.48
CA ALA A 272 -19.12 -25.51 21.75
C ALA A 272 -19.88 -26.20 20.60
N PHE A 273 -19.29 -27.24 19.99
CA PHE A 273 -19.83 -27.96 18.84
C PHE A 273 -19.79 -29.48 19.06
N PRO A 274 -20.49 -30.02 20.09
CA PRO A 274 -20.34 -31.40 20.54
C PRO A 274 -20.67 -32.45 19.45
N GLU A 275 -21.48 -32.08 18.47
CA GLU A 275 -21.88 -32.94 17.35
C GLU A 275 -20.85 -32.98 16.20
N SER A 276 -19.77 -32.20 16.28
CA SER A 276 -18.72 -32.17 15.25
C SER A 276 -17.48 -32.96 15.66
N HIS A 277 -16.76 -33.52 14.69
CA HIS A 277 -15.51 -34.21 15.00
C HIS A 277 -14.40 -33.20 15.33
N HIS A 278 -13.70 -33.43 16.45
CA HIS A 278 -12.59 -32.61 16.91
C HIS A 278 -11.34 -33.45 17.17
N HIS A 279 -10.21 -32.95 16.70
CA HIS A 279 -8.90 -33.44 17.07
C HIS A 279 -8.20 -32.44 18.01
N THR A 280 -7.16 -32.90 18.71
CA THR A 280 -6.26 -31.98 19.39
C THR A 280 -5.52 -31.14 18.37
N LEU A 281 -5.13 -29.92 18.74
CA LEU A 281 -4.41 -29.02 17.82
C LEU A 281 -3.10 -29.64 17.29
N ARG A 282 -2.43 -30.48 18.10
CA ARG A 282 -1.23 -31.22 17.69
C ARG A 282 -1.53 -32.19 16.55
N ILE A 283 -2.59 -32.99 16.68
CA ILE A 283 -3.01 -33.94 15.63
C ILE A 283 -3.46 -33.17 14.39
N THR A 284 -4.24 -32.11 14.56
CA THR A 284 -4.67 -31.23 13.45
C THR A 284 -3.47 -30.67 12.71
N LYS A 285 -2.49 -30.04 13.38
CA LYS A 285 -1.29 -29.48 12.73
C LYS A 285 -0.53 -30.54 11.92
N ARG A 286 -0.34 -31.75 12.46
CA ARG A 286 0.28 -32.86 11.75
C ARG A 286 -0.52 -33.28 10.51
N HIS A 287 -1.85 -33.32 10.62
CA HIS A 287 -2.71 -33.67 9.49
C HIS A 287 -2.69 -32.57 8.41
N ILE A 288 -2.69 -31.29 8.79
CA ILE A 288 -2.53 -30.16 7.87
C ILE A 288 -1.20 -30.23 7.10
N GLU A 289 -0.11 -30.54 7.80
CA GLU A 289 1.19 -30.73 7.18
C GLU A 289 1.17 -31.87 6.15
N LEU A 290 0.53 -33.00 6.47
CA LEU A 290 0.34 -34.12 5.54
C LEU A 290 -0.51 -33.74 4.31
N LEU A 291 -1.67 -33.09 4.50
CA LEU A 291 -2.57 -32.70 3.41
C LEU A 291 -1.95 -31.63 2.50
N SER A 292 -1.24 -30.67 3.10
CA SER A 292 -0.57 -29.61 2.35
C SER A 292 0.64 -30.13 1.57
N GLU A 293 1.26 -31.23 2.01
CA GLU A 293 2.59 -31.69 1.54
C GLU A 293 3.61 -30.55 1.54
N PHE A 294 3.52 -29.66 2.54
CA PHE A 294 4.33 -28.46 2.63
C PHE A 294 5.01 -28.36 3.99
N HIS A 295 6.33 -28.22 3.95
CA HIS A 295 7.19 -28.10 5.11
C HIS A 295 8.04 -26.82 5.03
N SER A 296 8.18 -26.11 6.15
CA SER A 296 9.18 -25.05 6.25
C SER A 296 10.58 -25.63 6.37
N ILE A 297 11.57 -24.93 5.80
CA ILE A 297 12.98 -25.27 5.97
C ILE A 297 13.55 -24.36 7.07
N ARG A 298 14.06 -24.96 8.14
CA ARG A 298 14.58 -24.23 9.30
C ARG A 298 16.06 -23.95 9.15
N TYR A 299 16.43 -22.67 9.16
CA TYR A 299 17.81 -22.24 9.23
C TYR A 299 18.12 -21.64 10.60
N SER A 300 19.21 -22.07 11.23
CA SER A 300 19.71 -21.39 12.42
C SER A 300 20.14 -19.96 12.08
N CYS A 301 19.83 -19.01 12.94
CA CYS A 301 20.29 -17.63 12.78
C CYS A 301 20.79 -17.06 14.11
N CYS A 302 21.55 -15.97 14.04
CA CYS A 302 22.06 -15.28 15.22
C CYS A 302 20.91 -14.87 16.17
N ILE A 303 21.12 -14.94 17.50
CA ILE A 303 20.12 -14.53 18.49
C ILE A 303 19.72 -13.05 18.36
N ASN A 304 20.64 -12.21 17.89
CA ASN A 304 20.42 -10.80 17.55
C ASN A 304 20.02 -10.57 16.08
N SER A 305 19.78 -11.62 15.31
CA SER A 305 19.35 -11.58 13.91
C SER A 305 20.31 -10.90 12.94
N CYS A 306 21.59 -10.80 13.30
CA CYS A 306 22.61 -10.19 12.44
C CYS A 306 22.80 -10.96 11.13
N VAL A 307 22.85 -12.29 11.20
CA VAL A 307 23.05 -13.19 10.05
C VAL A 307 22.20 -14.46 10.20
N CYS A 308 21.84 -15.04 9.06
CA CYS A 308 21.45 -16.45 8.95
C CYS A 308 22.72 -17.29 8.74
N PHE A 309 22.82 -18.46 9.40
CA PHE A 309 23.97 -19.35 9.22
C PHE A 309 23.77 -20.22 7.97
N THR A 310 23.83 -19.57 6.81
CA THR A 310 23.64 -20.10 5.45
C THR A 310 24.77 -19.60 4.55
N GLY A 311 24.94 -20.21 3.37
CA GLY A 311 25.95 -19.79 2.40
C GLY A 311 27.35 -19.68 3.04
N LEU A 312 27.94 -18.49 2.97
CA LEU A 312 29.27 -18.20 3.54
C LEU A 312 29.38 -18.40 5.06
N TYR A 313 28.27 -18.42 5.78
CA TYR A 313 28.22 -18.56 7.24
C TYR A 313 27.80 -19.95 7.71
N ASN A 314 27.58 -20.90 6.79
CA ASN A 314 27.02 -22.22 7.12
C ASN A 314 27.84 -22.98 8.17
N ASP A 315 29.16 -22.86 8.13
CA ASP A 315 30.07 -23.62 8.99
C ASP A 315 30.48 -22.85 10.25
N LEU A 316 29.99 -21.62 10.42
CA LEU A 316 30.28 -20.82 11.61
C LEU A 316 29.45 -21.29 12.82
N THR A 317 30.12 -21.34 13.97
CA THR A 317 29.51 -21.62 15.28
C THR A 317 29.20 -20.34 16.07
N GLN A 318 29.76 -19.20 15.66
CA GLN A 318 29.55 -17.88 16.26
C GLN A 318 29.21 -16.83 15.20
N CYS A 319 28.42 -15.84 15.58
CA CYS A 319 28.05 -14.74 14.71
C CYS A 319 29.29 -13.88 14.36
N PRO A 320 29.60 -13.63 13.08
CA PRO A 320 30.77 -12.84 12.70
C PRO A 320 30.67 -11.38 13.16
N ASN A 321 29.43 -10.85 13.29
CA ASN A 321 29.16 -9.47 13.68
C ASN A 321 29.16 -9.27 15.20
N CYS A 322 28.27 -9.95 15.93
CA CYS A 322 28.08 -9.72 17.38
C CYS A 322 28.71 -10.80 18.28
N LYS A 323 29.43 -11.77 17.71
CA LYS A 323 30.15 -12.86 18.41
C LYS A 323 29.32 -13.81 19.27
N GLU A 324 28.00 -13.64 19.32
CA GLU A 324 27.07 -14.55 19.99
C GLU A 324 27.12 -15.96 19.39
N ASP A 325 27.03 -16.98 20.25
CA ASP A 325 26.98 -18.38 19.85
C ASP A 325 25.72 -18.72 19.05
N ARG A 326 25.88 -19.58 18.04
CA ARG A 326 24.81 -20.14 17.23
C ARG A 326 23.95 -21.13 18.01
N PHE A 327 24.58 -21.95 18.84
CA PHE A 327 23.97 -23.05 19.59
C PHE A 327 23.95 -22.76 21.09
N ASN A 328 23.02 -23.38 21.81
CA ASN A 328 23.00 -23.40 23.27
C ASN A 328 23.82 -24.59 23.81
N ASP A 329 23.88 -24.71 25.15
CA ASP A 329 24.61 -25.80 25.82
C ASP A 329 24.08 -27.22 25.48
N ARG A 330 22.88 -27.31 24.90
CA ARG A 330 22.26 -28.56 24.43
C ARG A 330 22.52 -28.86 22.95
N GLY A 331 23.34 -28.04 22.28
CA GLY A 331 23.61 -28.18 20.84
C GLY A 331 22.47 -27.74 19.92
N GLN A 332 21.40 -27.13 20.46
CA GLN A 332 20.26 -26.66 19.68
C GLN A 332 20.47 -25.21 19.23
N PRO A 333 20.00 -24.82 18.02
CA PRO A 333 20.06 -23.43 17.58
C PRO A 333 19.38 -22.49 18.58
N ARG A 334 20.04 -21.40 18.97
CA ARG A 334 19.46 -20.40 19.88
C ARG A 334 18.30 -19.62 19.26
N LYS A 335 18.27 -19.54 17.92
CA LYS A 335 17.19 -18.95 17.13
C LYS A 335 17.16 -19.57 15.73
N VAL A 336 15.96 -19.62 15.15
CA VAL A 336 15.71 -20.14 13.81
C VAL A 336 14.94 -19.14 12.96
N PHE A 337 15.21 -19.17 11.66
CA PHE A 337 14.45 -18.55 10.59
C PHE A 337 13.78 -19.66 9.79
N ASP A 338 12.45 -19.65 9.72
CA ASP A 338 11.68 -20.57 8.88
C ASP A 338 11.58 -19.99 7.47
N TYR A 339 12.28 -20.62 6.53
CA TYR A 339 12.11 -20.39 5.11
C TYR A 339 10.92 -21.19 4.58
N LEU A 340 10.10 -20.57 3.74
CA LEU A 340 8.88 -21.16 3.19
C LEU A 340 9.08 -21.34 1.67
N PRO A 341 9.38 -22.58 1.22
CA PRO A 341 9.78 -22.83 -0.17
C PRO A 341 8.80 -22.27 -1.20
N LEU A 342 9.36 -21.62 -2.23
CA LEU A 342 8.62 -20.95 -3.29
C LEU A 342 8.15 -21.93 -4.36
N ILE A 343 9.02 -22.84 -4.82
CA ILE A 343 8.76 -23.72 -5.96
C ILE A 343 7.49 -24.56 -5.78
N PRO A 344 7.27 -25.27 -4.65
CA PRO A 344 6.06 -26.08 -4.46
C PRO A 344 4.77 -25.26 -4.57
N ARG A 345 4.84 -23.98 -4.18
CA ARG A 345 3.69 -23.09 -4.18
C ARG A 345 3.32 -22.64 -5.59
N LEU A 346 4.32 -22.31 -6.42
CA LEU A 346 4.09 -21.99 -7.83
C LEU A 346 3.65 -23.22 -8.64
N GLN A 347 4.18 -24.41 -8.32
CA GLN A 347 3.70 -25.67 -8.87
C GLN A 347 2.23 -25.92 -8.52
N ALA A 348 1.83 -25.74 -7.26
CA ALA A 348 0.43 -25.88 -6.84
C ALA A 348 -0.50 -24.87 -7.50
N MET A 349 -0.04 -23.62 -7.72
CA MET A 349 -0.80 -22.63 -8.49
C MET A 349 -0.99 -23.03 -9.95
N SER A 350 0.04 -23.60 -10.58
CA SER A 350 -0.03 -24.07 -11.98
C SER A 350 -0.89 -25.34 -12.12
N ALA A 351 -0.89 -26.19 -11.10
CA ALA A 351 -1.72 -27.40 -11.05
C ALA A 351 -3.19 -27.12 -10.66
N ASN A 352 -3.52 -25.92 -10.21
CA ASN A 352 -4.90 -25.52 -9.96
C ASN A 352 -5.46 -24.78 -11.19
N HIS A 353 -6.50 -25.34 -11.82
CA HIS A 353 -7.05 -24.81 -13.08
C HIS A 353 -7.47 -23.34 -12.99
N GLN A 354 -8.11 -22.91 -11.90
CA GLN A 354 -8.55 -21.51 -11.72
C GLN A 354 -7.35 -20.55 -11.60
N HIS A 355 -6.33 -20.93 -10.85
CA HIS A 355 -5.13 -20.11 -10.66
C HIS A 355 -4.27 -20.08 -11.91
N ALA A 356 -4.03 -21.23 -12.54
CA ALA A 356 -3.31 -21.32 -13.80
C ALA A 356 -3.96 -20.48 -14.90
N THR A 357 -5.30 -20.46 -14.99
CA THR A 357 -6.03 -19.59 -15.91
C THR A 357 -5.80 -18.10 -15.61
N LYS A 358 -5.88 -17.69 -14.33
CA LYS A 358 -5.60 -16.30 -13.93
C LYS A 358 -4.15 -15.90 -14.23
N MET A 359 -3.19 -16.82 -14.05
CA MET A 359 -1.77 -16.59 -14.34
C MET A 359 -1.46 -16.42 -15.84
N ARG A 360 -2.45 -16.52 -16.73
CA ARG A 360 -2.28 -16.21 -18.16
C ARG A 360 -2.35 -14.72 -18.47
N TYR A 361 -2.62 -13.85 -17.49
CA TYR A 361 -2.70 -12.41 -17.71
C TYR A 361 -1.47 -11.85 -18.43
N ARG A 362 -0.25 -12.24 -18.00
CA ARG A 362 1.00 -11.81 -18.65
C ARG A 362 1.05 -12.15 -20.15
N ALA A 363 0.69 -13.38 -20.50
CA ALA A 363 0.73 -13.85 -21.88
C ALA A 363 -0.32 -13.18 -22.78
N HIS A 364 -1.47 -12.80 -22.20
CA HIS A 364 -2.54 -12.09 -22.91
C HIS A 364 -2.37 -10.57 -22.89
N PHE A 365 -1.41 -10.05 -22.12
CA PHE A 365 -1.16 -8.62 -22.05
C PHE A 365 -0.54 -8.13 -23.36
N VAL A 366 -1.12 -7.07 -23.92
CA VAL A 366 -0.65 -6.47 -25.18
C VAL A 366 0.05 -5.16 -24.87
N HIS A 367 1.37 -5.15 -25.02
CA HIS A 367 2.16 -3.93 -24.90
C HIS A 367 1.81 -2.96 -26.04
N GLN A 368 1.48 -1.73 -25.68
CA GLN A 368 1.27 -0.64 -26.63
C GLN A 368 2.39 0.39 -26.47
N PRO A 369 3.28 0.54 -27.48
CA PRO A 369 4.37 1.49 -27.39
C PRO A 369 3.87 2.91 -27.12
N GLY A 370 4.50 3.58 -26.14
CA GLY A 370 4.13 4.95 -25.76
C GLY A 370 2.99 5.05 -24.75
N VAL A 371 2.45 3.94 -24.27
CA VAL A 371 1.44 3.92 -23.20
C VAL A 371 1.87 2.94 -22.10
N THR A 372 1.74 3.36 -20.85
CA THR A 372 2.08 2.56 -19.67
C THR A 372 0.82 2.28 -18.86
N THR A 373 0.45 1.01 -18.76
CA THR A 373 -0.74 0.48 -18.09
C THR A 373 -0.46 -0.67 -17.13
N ASP A 374 0.69 -1.34 -17.25
CA ASP A 374 1.09 -2.40 -16.30
C ASP A 374 2.63 -2.47 -16.16
N VAL A 375 3.11 -3.32 -15.26
CA VAL A 375 4.55 -3.59 -15.05
C VAL A 375 5.23 -4.05 -16.35
N PHE A 376 4.47 -4.72 -17.22
CA PHE A 376 4.94 -5.26 -18.48
C PHE A 376 5.21 -4.18 -19.53
N ASP A 377 4.73 -2.95 -19.38
CA ASP A 377 5.10 -1.84 -20.27
C ASP A 377 6.47 -1.22 -19.89
N GLY A 378 6.99 -1.55 -18.70
CA GLY A 378 8.28 -1.05 -18.23
C GLY A 378 9.43 -1.48 -19.13
N SER A 379 10.31 -0.54 -19.48
CA SER A 379 11.46 -0.80 -20.34
C SER A 379 12.40 -1.89 -19.80
N HIS A 380 12.47 -2.07 -18.48
CA HIS A 380 13.22 -3.17 -17.88
C HIS A 380 12.64 -4.53 -18.29
N TYR A 381 11.33 -4.74 -18.11
CA TYR A 381 10.66 -5.98 -18.54
C TYR A 381 10.80 -6.20 -20.04
N GLN A 382 10.54 -5.17 -20.84
CA GLN A 382 10.67 -5.24 -22.31
C GLN A 382 12.08 -5.64 -22.76
N SER A 383 13.12 -5.15 -22.09
CA SER A 383 14.51 -5.54 -22.39
C SER A 383 14.77 -7.04 -22.16
N LEU A 384 14.12 -7.63 -21.14
CA LEU A 384 14.30 -9.04 -20.77
C LEU A 384 13.75 -9.99 -21.84
N LEU A 385 12.69 -9.62 -22.56
CA LEU A 385 12.08 -10.46 -23.62
C LEU A 385 13.09 -10.87 -24.70
N SER A 386 14.12 -10.04 -24.92
CA SER A 386 15.20 -10.30 -25.89
C SER A 386 16.49 -10.86 -25.25
N LYS A 387 16.50 -11.03 -23.93
CA LYS A 387 17.67 -11.47 -23.17
C LYS A 387 17.70 -12.98 -23.03
N LEU A 388 18.82 -13.59 -23.40
CA LEU A 388 19.05 -15.03 -23.23
C LEU A 388 19.14 -15.39 -21.74
N VAL A 389 18.48 -16.47 -21.34
CA VAL A 389 18.62 -17.00 -19.99
C VAL A 389 19.97 -17.72 -19.86
N PRO A 390 20.84 -17.36 -18.90
CA PRO A 390 22.15 -17.99 -18.78
C PRO A 390 22.01 -19.42 -18.26
N GLY A 391 22.63 -20.38 -18.95
CA GLY A 391 22.44 -21.82 -18.70
C GLY A 391 21.45 -22.49 -19.65
N SER A 392 20.78 -21.72 -20.51
CA SER A 392 20.08 -22.28 -21.67
C SER A 392 21.05 -23.07 -22.55
N ASN A 393 20.61 -24.23 -23.05
CA ASN A 393 21.46 -25.13 -23.82
C ASN A 393 21.90 -24.43 -25.11
N ASN A 394 23.20 -24.44 -25.44
CA ASN A 394 23.71 -23.85 -26.70
C ASN A 394 23.00 -24.40 -27.95
N ASN A 395 22.43 -25.60 -27.90
CA ASN A 395 21.67 -26.20 -28.99
C ASN A 395 20.18 -25.85 -28.98
N ASN A 396 19.64 -25.32 -27.88
CA ASN A 396 18.25 -24.85 -27.75
C ASN A 396 18.19 -23.64 -26.80
N PRO A 397 18.62 -22.45 -27.26
CA PRO A 397 18.57 -21.23 -26.45
C PRO A 397 17.12 -20.83 -26.18
N PHE A 398 16.83 -20.39 -24.95
CA PHE A 398 15.54 -19.79 -24.61
C PHE A 398 15.74 -18.44 -23.92
N TYR A 399 14.77 -17.55 -24.15
CA TYR A 399 14.76 -16.17 -23.70
C TYR A 399 13.83 -16.02 -22.49
N HIS A 400 14.03 -14.96 -21.71
CA HIS A 400 13.14 -14.69 -20.59
C HIS A 400 11.71 -14.46 -21.11
N PHE A 401 10.73 -15.06 -20.43
CA PHE A 401 9.31 -14.95 -20.77
C PHE A 401 8.92 -15.51 -22.16
N SER A 402 9.71 -16.45 -22.68
CA SER A 402 9.45 -17.09 -23.98
C SER A 402 8.31 -18.10 -23.94
N ASP A 403 8.01 -18.69 -22.77
CA ASP A 403 6.82 -19.52 -22.56
C ASP A 403 5.70 -18.67 -21.93
N GLU A 404 4.45 -18.84 -22.42
CA GLU A 404 3.25 -18.19 -21.89
C GLU A 404 2.98 -18.44 -20.39
N ARG A 405 3.67 -19.41 -19.77
CA ARG A 405 3.57 -19.76 -18.33
C ARG A 405 4.65 -19.12 -17.47
N ASP A 406 5.70 -18.54 -18.06
CA ASP A 406 6.80 -17.92 -17.31
C ASP A 406 6.32 -16.84 -16.33
N ILE A 407 6.78 -16.90 -15.09
CA ILE A 407 6.26 -16.03 -14.03
C ILE A 407 7.15 -14.81 -13.81
N ALA A 408 6.57 -13.61 -13.82
CA ALA A 408 7.22 -12.38 -13.39
C ALA A 408 6.94 -12.13 -11.90
N LEU A 409 8.01 -11.93 -11.11
CA LEU A 409 7.94 -11.72 -9.67
C LEU A 409 8.42 -10.32 -9.27
N GLY A 410 7.76 -9.73 -8.28
CA GLY A 410 8.24 -8.56 -7.53
C GLY A 410 8.56 -8.94 -6.09
N LEU A 411 9.62 -8.40 -5.51
CA LEU A 411 10.04 -8.62 -4.13
C LEU A 411 9.85 -7.34 -3.31
N SER A 412 9.29 -7.48 -2.12
CA SER A 412 9.28 -6.41 -1.13
C SER A 412 9.70 -6.95 0.24
N THR A 413 10.43 -6.12 0.98
CA THR A 413 10.83 -6.37 2.36
C THR A 413 10.91 -5.05 3.10
N ASP A 414 10.50 -5.06 4.36
CA ASP A 414 10.51 -3.89 5.23
C ASP A 414 10.66 -4.33 6.69
N GLY A 415 11.20 -3.46 7.54
CA GLY A 415 11.32 -3.69 8.98
C GLY A 415 10.08 -3.20 9.71
N PHE A 416 9.22 -4.11 10.17
CA PHE A 416 8.08 -3.74 11.00
C PHE A 416 8.32 -4.04 12.48
N ALA A 417 7.80 -3.17 13.34
CA ALA A 417 7.88 -3.34 14.79
C ALA A 417 6.64 -4.12 15.30
N PRO A 418 6.79 -5.36 15.81
CA PRO A 418 5.67 -6.11 16.37
C PRO A 418 5.09 -5.50 17.67
N PHE A 419 5.79 -4.56 18.29
CA PHE A 419 5.36 -3.89 19.52
C PHE A 419 5.40 -2.38 19.35
N LYS A 420 4.66 -1.65 20.21
CA LYS A 420 4.66 -0.18 20.23
C LYS A 420 6.06 0.43 20.41
N GLN A 421 6.99 -0.31 21.01
CA GLN A 421 8.40 0.09 21.09
C GLN A 421 9.11 -0.24 19.77
N ARG A 422 9.52 0.79 19.03
CA ARG A 422 10.12 0.70 17.69
C ARG A 422 11.54 0.10 17.67
N ASN A 423 12.15 -0.18 18.82
CA ASN A 423 13.52 -0.70 18.93
C ASN A 423 13.67 -2.19 18.58
N LYS A 424 12.55 -2.90 18.41
CA LYS A 424 12.53 -4.32 18.05
C LYS A 424 11.79 -4.49 16.74
N THR A 425 12.48 -4.94 15.69
CA THR A 425 11.89 -5.12 14.35
C THR A 425 12.03 -6.56 13.86
N CYS A 426 11.09 -6.99 13.02
CA CYS A 426 11.21 -8.21 12.23
C CYS A 426 10.90 -7.90 10.76
N TRP A 427 11.40 -8.74 9.86
CA TRP A 427 11.45 -8.41 8.43
C TRP A 427 10.80 -9.51 7.59
N PRO A 428 9.54 -9.35 7.15
CA PRO A 428 8.92 -10.24 6.19
C PRO A 428 9.59 -10.10 4.81
N ILE A 429 9.66 -11.22 4.09
CA ILE A 429 10.16 -11.30 2.72
C ILE A 429 8.98 -11.76 1.87
N ILE A 430 8.43 -10.85 1.06
CA ILE A 430 7.17 -11.08 0.32
C ILE A 430 7.42 -10.98 -1.17
N LEU A 431 6.96 -11.98 -1.91
CA LEU A 431 6.90 -11.97 -3.35
C LEU A 431 5.46 -11.69 -3.84
N PHE A 432 5.36 -10.97 -4.95
CA PHE A 432 4.13 -10.71 -5.69
C PHE A 432 4.23 -11.36 -7.07
N ASN A 433 3.17 -12.07 -7.47
CA ASN A 433 3.07 -12.69 -8.77
C ASN A 433 2.37 -11.75 -9.75
N TYR A 434 3.13 -11.11 -10.65
CA TYR A 434 2.59 -10.18 -11.64
C TYR A 434 1.80 -10.85 -12.76
N ASN A 435 1.88 -12.18 -12.90
CA ASN A 435 1.06 -12.92 -13.84
C ASN A 435 -0.41 -12.97 -13.45
N LEU A 436 -0.78 -12.56 -12.23
CA LEU A 436 -2.17 -12.41 -11.85
C LEU A 436 -2.71 -11.05 -12.33
N PRO A 437 -4.00 -10.91 -12.64
CA PRO A 437 -4.61 -9.61 -12.97
C PRO A 437 -4.38 -8.52 -11.89
N PRO A 438 -4.26 -7.23 -12.27
CA PRO A 438 -3.96 -6.12 -11.35
C PRO A 438 -4.93 -5.97 -10.18
N ASP A 439 -6.22 -6.24 -10.40
CA ASP A 439 -7.30 -6.17 -9.42
C ASP A 439 -7.17 -7.21 -8.30
N ILE A 440 -6.40 -8.29 -8.52
CA ILE A 440 -6.24 -9.37 -7.55
C ILE A 440 -4.81 -9.59 -7.05
N ARG A 441 -3.77 -9.23 -7.82
CA ARG A 441 -2.37 -9.63 -7.52
C ARG A 441 -1.83 -9.16 -6.16
N PHE A 442 -2.39 -8.08 -5.60
CA PHE A 442 -2.02 -7.52 -4.28
C PHE A 442 -3.05 -7.80 -3.17
N GLN A 443 -3.99 -8.73 -3.37
CA GLN A 443 -4.86 -9.20 -2.30
C GLN A 443 -4.08 -10.14 -1.39
N LYS A 444 -4.34 -10.08 -0.07
CA LYS A 444 -3.61 -10.83 0.97
C LYS A 444 -3.45 -12.33 0.67
N GLN A 445 -4.46 -12.94 0.06
CA GLN A 445 -4.47 -14.36 -0.28
C GLN A 445 -3.46 -14.78 -1.37
N TYR A 446 -2.97 -13.83 -2.18
CA TYR A 446 -1.97 -14.08 -3.23
C TYR A 446 -0.56 -13.64 -2.84
N HIS A 447 -0.36 -13.07 -1.65
CA HIS A 447 0.98 -12.71 -1.17
C HIS A 447 1.82 -13.97 -0.95
N LEU A 448 3.01 -14.00 -1.56
CA LEU A 448 3.95 -15.10 -1.40
C LEU A 448 4.99 -14.76 -0.33
N ASN A 449 4.60 -14.80 0.95
CA ASN A 449 5.57 -14.67 2.06
C ASN A 449 6.49 -15.90 2.10
N VAL A 450 7.79 -15.72 1.87
CA VAL A 450 8.80 -16.79 1.87
C VAL A 450 9.55 -16.91 3.19
N GLY A 451 9.25 -16.06 4.17
CA GLY A 451 9.80 -16.11 5.51
C GLY A 451 9.73 -14.75 6.20
N THR A 452 9.67 -14.77 7.53
CA THR A 452 9.80 -13.57 8.36
C THR A 452 11.08 -13.67 9.17
N ILE A 453 12.06 -12.82 8.89
CA ILE A 453 13.30 -12.76 9.65
C ILE A 453 12.95 -12.37 11.09
N PRO A 454 13.29 -13.22 12.08
CA PRO A 454 12.98 -12.91 13.47
C PRO A 454 13.72 -11.65 13.92
N GLY A 455 13.12 -10.81 14.78
CA GLY A 455 13.83 -9.71 15.43
C GLY A 455 14.78 -10.20 16.53
N PRO A 456 15.40 -9.36 17.37
CA PRO A 456 14.98 -7.99 17.66
C PRO A 456 15.62 -6.91 16.78
N LYS A 457 16.76 -7.16 16.15
CA LYS A 457 17.46 -6.13 15.38
C LYS A 457 17.26 -6.32 13.89
N LYS A 458 17.47 -5.22 13.14
CA LYS A 458 17.63 -5.29 11.68
C LYS A 458 18.77 -6.27 11.31
N PRO A 459 18.63 -7.00 10.19
CA PRO A 459 19.73 -7.81 9.68
C PRO A 459 20.97 -6.97 9.42
N TRP A 460 22.14 -7.50 9.80
CA TRP A 460 23.42 -6.89 9.42
C TRP A 460 23.78 -7.30 7.99
N ASP A 461 23.58 -8.57 7.65
CA ASP A 461 23.69 -9.08 6.28
C ASP A 461 22.37 -9.73 5.83
N MET A 462 21.57 -8.95 5.09
CA MET A 462 20.30 -9.41 4.53
C MET A 462 20.49 -10.55 3.53
N ASP A 463 21.64 -10.60 2.84
CA ASP A 463 21.90 -11.60 1.82
C ASP A 463 21.94 -13.02 2.40
N SER A 464 22.40 -13.18 3.64
CA SER A 464 22.36 -14.47 4.34
C SER A 464 20.92 -14.99 4.53
N PHE A 465 19.94 -14.11 4.76
CA PHE A 465 18.54 -14.49 4.89
C PHE A 465 17.86 -14.69 3.53
N LEU A 466 18.28 -13.95 2.49
CA LEU A 466 17.81 -14.14 1.12
C LEU A 466 18.41 -15.38 0.44
N TRP A 467 19.52 -15.92 0.96
CA TRP A 467 20.23 -17.06 0.38
C TRP A 467 19.32 -18.22 -0.06
N PRO A 468 18.40 -18.74 0.77
CA PRO A 468 17.53 -19.85 0.35
C PRO A 468 16.58 -19.45 -0.79
N LEU A 469 16.09 -18.21 -0.80
CA LEU A 469 15.24 -17.70 -1.89
C LEU A 469 16.02 -17.61 -3.21
N ILE A 470 17.24 -17.09 -3.16
CA ILE A 470 18.08 -16.98 -4.36
C ILE A 470 18.35 -18.35 -4.98
N GLN A 471 18.49 -19.40 -4.16
CA GLN A 471 18.64 -20.77 -4.67
C GLN A 471 17.45 -21.24 -5.48
N GLU A 472 16.24 -21.07 -4.96
CA GLU A 472 15.04 -21.44 -5.70
C GLU A 472 14.83 -20.55 -6.93
N LEU A 473 15.15 -19.26 -6.86
CA LEU A 473 15.06 -18.36 -8.01
C LEU A 473 16.02 -18.75 -9.13
N ILE A 474 17.26 -19.16 -8.84
CA ILE A 474 18.19 -19.65 -9.87
C ILE A 474 17.68 -20.96 -10.49
N GLN A 475 17.12 -21.87 -9.68
CA GLN A 475 16.49 -23.09 -10.22
C GLN A 475 15.30 -22.75 -11.13
N LEU A 476 14.49 -21.76 -10.75
CA LEU A 476 13.37 -21.26 -11.55
C LEU A 476 13.83 -20.53 -12.83
N GLU A 477 14.98 -19.85 -12.84
CA GLU A 477 15.54 -19.29 -14.10
C GLU A 477 15.90 -20.40 -15.09
N ILE A 478 16.43 -21.53 -14.60
CA ILE A 478 16.78 -22.68 -15.45
C ILE A 478 15.52 -23.45 -15.88
N GLY A 479 14.56 -23.59 -14.98
CA GLY A 479 13.28 -24.26 -15.18
C GLY A 479 13.14 -25.51 -14.30
N VAL A 480 12.01 -25.64 -13.63
CA VAL A 480 11.65 -26.79 -12.80
C VAL A 480 10.43 -27.49 -13.36
N LYS A 481 10.36 -28.83 -13.30
CA LYS A 481 9.17 -29.53 -13.80
C LYS A 481 7.92 -29.14 -13.02
N ALA A 482 6.83 -28.89 -13.73
CA ALA A 482 5.52 -28.58 -13.16
C ALA A 482 4.40 -29.11 -14.06
N PHE A 483 3.19 -29.24 -13.51
CA PHE A 483 2.00 -29.56 -14.28
C PHE A 483 1.13 -28.31 -14.46
N ASP A 484 0.74 -28.01 -15.69
CA ASP A 484 -0.22 -26.96 -16.00
C ASP A 484 -1.62 -27.57 -16.16
N ALA A 485 -2.55 -27.19 -15.28
CA ALA A 485 -3.91 -27.69 -15.30
C ALA A 485 -4.80 -27.13 -16.41
N VAL A 486 -4.35 -26.07 -17.11
CA VAL A 486 -5.06 -25.55 -18.29
C VAL A 486 -4.74 -26.40 -19.52
N SER A 487 -3.46 -26.52 -19.88
CA SER A 487 -3.02 -27.36 -21.00
C SER A 487 -3.03 -28.87 -20.69
N LYS A 488 -3.15 -29.24 -19.41
CA LYS A 488 -3.04 -30.60 -18.89
C LYS A 488 -1.74 -31.29 -19.31
N SER A 489 -0.64 -30.54 -19.24
CA SER A 489 0.68 -31.01 -19.68
C SER A 489 1.75 -30.72 -18.64
N VAL A 490 2.80 -31.56 -18.64
CA VAL A 490 4.03 -31.25 -17.89
C VAL A 490 4.85 -30.25 -18.69
N PHE A 491 5.43 -29.27 -18.00
CA PHE A 491 6.26 -28.24 -18.60
C PHE A 491 7.39 -27.85 -17.65
N LEU A 492 8.34 -27.06 -18.15
CA LEU A 492 9.33 -26.40 -17.31
C LEU A 492 8.76 -25.06 -16.86
N LEU A 493 8.49 -24.95 -15.57
CA LEU A 493 8.10 -23.72 -14.92
C LEU A 493 9.32 -22.83 -14.72
N HIS A 494 9.28 -21.66 -15.34
CA HIS A 494 10.23 -20.60 -15.10
C HIS A 494 9.62 -19.46 -14.29
N ALA A 495 10.44 -18.82 -13.46
CA ALA A 495 10.06 -17.59 -12.77
C ALA A 495 11.26 -16.66 -12.63
N TYR A 496 11.02 -15.37 -12.81
CA TYR A 496 12.04 -14.33 -12.88
C TYR A 496 11.69 -13.18 -11.94
N LEU A 497 12.62 -12.83 -11.05
CA LEU A 497 12.50 -11.63 -10.22
C LEU A 497 12.88 -10.41 -11.05
N ILE A 498 11.91 -9.52 -11.29
CA ILE A 498 12.10 -8.35 -12.15
C ILE A 498 12.16 -7.03 -11.37
N LEU A 499 11.50 -6.95 -10.21
CA LEU A 499 11.44 -5.72 -9.41
C LEU A 499 11.66 -6.01 -7.92
N VAL A 500 12.30 -5.08 -7.23
CA VAL A 500 12.50 -5.08 -5.78
C VAL A 500 12.21 -3.68 -5.25
N PHE A 501 11.23 -3.56 -4.36
CA PHE A 501 10.72 -2.26 -3.88
C PHE A 501 10.32 -2.27 -2.41
N GLY A 502 10.36 -1.09 -1.80
CA GLY A 502 10.22 -0.87 -0.37
C GLY A 502 10.81 0.48 0.01
N ASP A 503 10.82 0.76 1.32
CA ASP A 503 11.39 2.00 1.84
C ASP A 503 12.88 2.18 1.46
N ILE A 504 13.40 3.41 1.59
CA ILE A 504 14.77 3.72 1.17
C ILE A 504 15.80 2.90 1.99
N PRO A 505 15.71 2.81 3.33
CA PRO A 505 16.59 1.99 4.16
C PRO A 505 16.61 0.50 3.81
N ALA A 506 15.46 -0.17 3.68
CA ALA A 506 15.38 -1.60 3.38
C ALA A 506 16.01 -1.91 2.03
N ILE A 507 15.70 -1.11 1.01
CA ILE A 507 16.27 -1.34 -0.32
C ILE A 507 17.75 -0.99 -0.37
N ALA A 508 18.21 0.01 0.40
CA ALA A 508 19.65 0.24 0.55
C ALA A 508 20.34 -0.98 1.19
N LEU A 509 19.72 -1.65 2.16
CA LEU A 509 20.26 -2.88 2.75
C LEU A 509 20.34 -4.02 1.71
N VAL A 510 19.26 -4.23 0.95
CA VAL A 510 19.17 -5.27 -0.09
C VAL A 510 20.14 -5.01 -1.27
N MET A 511 20.35 -3.75 -1.64
CA MET A 511 21.31 -3.34 -2.68
C MET A 511 22.75 -3.21 -2.16
N ARG A 512 23.01 -3.56 -0.89
CA ARG A 512 24.30 -3.33 -0.21
C ARG A 512 24.82 -1.90 -0.36
N MET A 513 23.96 -0.90 -0.23
CA MET A 513 24.35 0.51 -0.24
C MET A 513 24.66 1.03 1.17
N LYS A 514 25.46 2.12 1.27
CA LYS A 514 25.77 2.79 2.55
C LYS A 514 24.54 3.42 3.22
N GLY A 515 23.53 3.84 2.46
CA GLY A 515 22.27 4.39 2.95
C GLY A 515 22.06 5.88 2.62
N ALA A 516 20.88 6.40 2.96
CA ALA A 516 20.40 7.72 2.52
C ALA A 516 21.19 8.92 3.06
N ASN A 517 21.91 8.75 4.17
CA ASN A 517 22.70 9.80 4.81
C ASN A 517 24.18 9.78 4.36
N GLY A 518 24.56 8.91 3.43
CA GLY A 518 25.94 8.73 2.98
C GLY A 518 26.41 9.77 1.93
N CYS A 519 27.71 9.77 1.64
CA CYS A 519 28.32 10.66 0.65
C CYS A 519 27.79 10.43 -0.77
N SER A 520 27.38 9.21 -1.12
CA SER A 520 26.67 8.94 -2.38
C SER A 520 25.35 8.24 -2.06
N PRO A 521 24.29 9.01 -1.74
CA PRO A 521 23.09 8.48 -1.10
C PRO A 521 22.04 7.95 -2.09
N CYS A 522 22.07 8.42 -3.35
CA CYS A 522 21.07 8.03 -4.34
C CYS A 522 21.41 6.67 -4.98
N ARG A 523 20.41 5.77 -5.02
CA ARG A 523 20.53 4.46 -5.68
C ARG A 523 20.44 4.53 -7.20
N VAL A 524 19.87 5.60 -7.76
CA VAL A 524 19.63 5.75 -9.21
C VAL A 524 20.72 6.58 -9.89
N CYS A 525 21.27 7.60 -9.22
CA CYS A 525 22.29 8.48 -9.80
C CYS A 525 23.54 8.61 -8.93
N LYS A 526 24.61 9.15 -9.52
CA LYS A 526 25.94 9.29 -8.93
C LYS A 526 26.15 10.64 -8.24
N ILE A 527 25.08 11.35 -7.92
CA ILE A 527 25.20 12.62 -7.20
C ILE A 527 25.87 12.38 -5.84
N ALA A 528 26.94 13.15 -5.58
CA ALA A 528 27.54 13.22 -4.26
C ALA A 528 26.67 14.10 -3.35
N GLY A 529 26.43 13.68 -2.13
CA GLY A 529 25.85 14.52 -1.08
C GLY A 529 26.87 15.53 -0.56
N VAL A 530 26.38 16.54 0.13
CA VAL A 530 27.18 17.55 0.82
C VAL A 530 26.74 17.67 2.28
N ARG A 531 27.65 18.03 3.18
CA ARG A 531 27.34 18.18 4.61
C ARG A 531 27.62 19.61 5.08
N GLY A 532 26.88 20.06 6.09
CA GLY A 532 27.20 21.28 6.80
C GLY A 532 28.44 21.10 7.69
N THR A 533 29.02 22.20 8.18
CA THR A 533 30.26 22.17 8.99
C THR A 533 30.16 21.30 10.25
N ASN A 534 28.97 21.18 10.83
CA ASN A 534 28.73 20.46 12.10
C ASN A 534 27.77 19.26 11.95
N SER A 535 27.48 18.79 10.72
CA SER A 535 26.53 17.68 10.50
C SER A 535 27.24 16.41 10.04
N LYS A 536 26.89 15.27 10.66
CA LYS A 536 27.29 13.94 10.19
C LYS A 536 26.50 13.51 8.92
N THR A 537 25.37 14.18 8.63
CA THR A 537 24.44 13.82 7.54
C THR A 537 24.78 14.53 6.24
N TYR A 538 24.74 13.77 5.13
CA TYR A 538 24.86 14.31 3.78
C TYR A 538 23.48 14.61 3.18
N TYR A 539 23.38 15.75 2.50
CA TYR A 539 22.19 16.28 1.85
C TYR A 539 22.44 16.43 0.34
N VAL A 540 21.38 16.48 -0.45
CA VAL A 540 21.46 16.34 -1.92
C VAL A 540 20.86 17.55 -2.66
N PRO A 541 21.32 18.80 -2.38
CA PRO A 541 20.85 19.96 -3.12
C PRO A 541 21.33 19.90 -4.58
N LEU A 542 20.53 20.43 -5.50
CA LEU A 542 20.89 20.69 -6.89
C LEU A 542 21.85 21.88 -6.96
N ARG A 543 21.59 22.97 -6.21
CA ARG A 543 22.48 24.14 -6.14
C ARG A 543 23.44 24.08 -4.94
N ARG A 544 24.74 24.23 -5.19
CA ARG A 544 25.83 24.01 -4.21
C ARG A 544 26.90 25.09 -4.21
N ASP A 545 26.71 26.15 -4.98
CA ASP A 545 27.62 27.29 -5.10
C ASP A 545 28.08 27.88 -3.75
N GLN A 546 27.23 27.82 -2.72
CA GLN A 546 27.56 28.28 -1.37
C GLN A 546 28.19 27.22 -0.46
N VAL A 547 28.35 25.98 -0.95
CA VAL A 547 28.96 24.87 -0.21
C VAL A 547 30.45 24.78 -0.57
N PRO A 548 31.36 24.94 0.42
CA PRO A 548 32.80 24.85 0.17
C PRO A 548 33.20 23.51 -0.47
N HIS A 549 34.12 23.58 -1.44
CA HIS A 549 34.68 22.41 -2.12
C HIS A 549 33.66 21.51 -2.84
N SER A 550 32.45 22.00 -3.10
CA SER A 550 31.47 21.28 -3.88
C SER A 550 31.79 21.35 -5.38
N ASN A 551 31.87 20.18 -6.02
CA ASN A 551 32.07 20.07 -7.47
C ASN A 551 31.15 18.95 -8.00
N PRO A 552 30.28 19.22 -9.00
CA PRO A 552 29.98 20.52 -9.60
C PRO A 552 29.23 21.47 -8.65
N PRO A 553 29.28 22.80 -8.90
CA PRO A 553 28.56 23.80 -8.10
C PRO A 553 27.03 23.76 -8.34
N ARG A 554 26.57 23.09 -9.41
CA ARG A 554 25.15 22.85 -9.69
C ARG A 554 24.97 21.56 -10.47
N TYR A 555 23.90 20.83 -10.17
CA TYR A 555 23.38 19.75 -11.01
C TYR A 555 22.19 20.23 -11.83
N ASP A 556 22.16 19.82 -13.10
CA ASP A 556 21.00 19.99 -13.98
C ASP A 556 20.02 18.83 -13.73
N PRO A 557 18.80 19.09 -13.25
CA PRO A 557 17.82 18.02 -12.98
C PRO A 557 17.40 17.27 -14.24
N SER A 558 17.55 17.86 -15.44
CA SER A 558 17.25 17.18 -16.71
C SER A 558 18.39 16.26 -17.20
N ARG A 559 19.58 16.36 -16.59
CA ARG A 559 20.81 15.65 -17.00
C ARG A 559 21.58 15.13 -15.79
N LEU A 560 20.88 14.39 -14.93
CA LEU A 560 21.49 13.75 -13.78
C LEU A 560 22.47 12.64 -14.22
N PRO A 561 23.61 12.45 -13.52
CA PRO A 561 24.56 11.39 -13.83
C PRO A 561 24.01 10.03 -13.36
N LEU A 562 23.16 9.40 -14.16
CA LEU A 562 22.53 8.11 -13.82
C LEU A 562 23.59 7.00 -13.66
N ARG A 563 23.30 6.04 -12.78
CA ARG A 563 24.08 4.81 -12.63
C ARG A 563 23.69 3.83 -13.72
N ILE A 564 24.66 3.05 -14.19
CA ILE A 564 24.45 1.95 -15.13
C ILE A 564 24.89 0.64 -14.48
N HIS A 565 24.26 -0.47 -14.88
CA HIS A 565 24.48 -1.80 -14.28
C HIS A 565 25.96 -2.19 -14.20
N ASN A 566 26.66 -2.17 -15.32
CA ASN A 566 28.05 -2.63 -15.38
C ASN A 566 28.98 -1.78 -14.51
N GLU A 567 28.84 -0.45 -14.55
CA GLU A 567 29.62 0.46 -13.70
C GLU A 567 29.37 0.21 -12.21
N LEU A 568 28.11 0.01 -11.82
CA LEU A 568 27.74 -0.27 -10.44
C LEU A 568 28.34 -1.61 -9.97
N MET A 569 28.29 -2.64 -10.82
CA MET A 569 28.88 -3.94 -10.52
C MET A 569 30.42 -3.88 -10.44
N ASP A 570 31.07 -3.11 -11.31
CA ASP A 570 32.53 -2.93 -11.27
C ASP A 570 32.97 -2.20 -9.99
N GLN A 571 32.26 -1.14 -9.60
CA GLN A 571 32.47 -0.46 -8.31
C GLN A 571 32.25 -1.40 -7.13
N ALA A 572 31.20 -2.23 -7.17
CA ALA A 572 30.93 -3.21 -6.13
C ALA A 572 32.04 -4.26 -6.00
N ARG A 573 32.56 -4.76 -7.13
CA ARG A 573 33.71 -5.68 -7.18
C ARG A 573 34.97 -5.03 -6.64
N GLU A 574 35.23 -3.77 -6.98
CA GLU A 574 36.38 -3.02 -6.47
C GLU A 574 36.33 -2.89 -4.94
N VAL A 575 35.17 -2.51 -4.39
CA VAL A 575 34.96 -2.42 -2.92
C VAL A 575 35.17 -3.77 -2.24
N GLN A 576 34.64 -4.85 -2.83
CA GLN A 576 34.71 -6.19 -2.25
C GLN A 576 36.09 -6.84 -2.40
N SER A 577 36.84 -6.52 -3.45
CA SER A 577 38.19 -7.04 -3.71
C SER A 577 39.32 -6.21 -3.10
N ALA A 578 38.99 -5.09 -2.46
CA ALA A 578 39.93 -4.21 -1.79
C ALA A 578 40.92 -4.99 -0.89
N PRO A 579 42.19 -4.56 -0.82
CA PRO A 579 43.25 -5.31 -0.12
C PRO A 579 43.09 -5.29 1.41
N ASN A 580 42.42 -4.28 1.97
CA ASN A 580 42.14 -4.17 3.40
C ASN A 580 40.85 -3.39 3.67
N GLN A 581 40.39 -3.42 4.93
CA GLN A 581 39.14 -2.82 5.35
C GLN A 581 39.12 -1.28 5.19
N THR A 582 40.27 -0.62 5.39
CA THR A 582 40.40 0.84 5.25
C THR A 582 40.10 1.29 3.83
N ILE A 583 40.74 0.66 2.84
CA ILE A 583 40.51 0.94 1.42
C ILE A 583 39.08 0.57 1.02
N SER A 584 38.58 -0.58 1.49
CA SER A 584 37.18 -0.98 1.25
C SER A 584 36.19 0.08 1.78
N ASN A 585 36.39 0.59 3.00
CA ASN A 585 35.56 1.63 3.59
C ASN A 585 35.62 2.96 2.83
N GLN A 586 36.82 3.35 2.37
CA GLN A 586 37.02 4.55 1.55
C GLN A 586 36.27 4.46 0.23
N LEU A 587 36.46 3.37 -0.53
CA LEU A 587 35.75 3.11 -1.79
C LEU A 587 34.24 3.03 -1.57
N ALA A 588 33.81 2.35 -0.50
CA ALA A 588 32.40 2.21 -0.20
C ALA A 588 31.74 3.56 0.13
N LYS A 589 32.46 4.45 0.80
CA LYS A 589 32.02 5.83 1.06
C LYS A 589 31.93 6.64 -0.24
N GLN A 590 32.92 6.51 -1.12
CA GLN A 590 32.97 7.20 -2.40
C GLN A 590 31.85 6.77 -3.35
N TYR A 591 31.68 5.47 -3.55
CA TYR A 591 30.68 4.93 -4.48
C TYR A 591 29.27 4.83 -3.89
N GLY A 592 29.16 4.81 -2.55
CA GLY A 592 27.90 4.55 -1.85
C GLY A 592 27.52 3.07 -1.78
N ILE A 593 28.43 2.16 -2.16
CA ILE A 593 28.21 0.72 -2.33
C ILE A 593 29.12 -0.04 -1.36
N LYS A 594 28.61 -1.03 -0.63
CA LYS A 594 29.35 -1.84 0.36
C LYS A 594 29.93 -3.12 -0.22
N GLY A 595 29.43 -3.59 -1.37
CA GLY A 595 29.90 -4.82 -2.01
C GLY A 595 28.87 -5.34 -3.02
N ILE A 596 29.13 -6.52 -3.57
CA ILE A 596 28.26 -7.14 -4.58
C ILE A 596 27.00 -7.69 -3.88
N PRO A 597 25.79 -7.23 -4.26
CA PRO A 597 24.54 -7.76 -3.71
C PRO A 597 24.26 -9.17 -4.22
N ILE A 598 23.76 -10.07 -3.37
CA ILE A 598 23.44 -11.46 -3.78
C ILE A 598 22.43 -11.53 -4.93
N LEU A 599 21.52 -10.55 -5.03
CA LEU A 599 20.52 -10.46 -6.11
C LEU A 599 21.14 -10.30 -7.51
N SER A 600 22.39 -9.85 -7.62
CA SER A 600 23.12 -9.77 -8.90
C SER A 600 23.39 -11.14 -9.55
N THR A 601 23.19 -12.23 -8.79
CA THR A 601 23.27 -13.60 -9.33
C THR A 601 22.09 -13.96 -10.24
N LEU A 602 20.98 -13.23 -10.14
CA LEU A 602 19.78 -13.42 -10.94
C LEU A 602 19.90 -12.65 -12.25
N SER A 603 19.68 -13.34 -13.36
CA SER A 603 19.83 -12.80 -14.71
C SER A 603 18.76 -11.78 -15.10
N ALA A 604 17.59 -11.83 -14.46
CA ALA A 604 16.52 -10.85 -14.66
C ALA A 604 16.73 -9.53 -13.88
N VAL A 605 17.59 -9.49 -12.86
CA VAL A 605 17.79 -8.30 -12.02
C VAL A 605 18.83 -7.36 -12.62
N SER A 606 18.49 -6.08 -12.71
CA SER A 606 19.36 -5.00 -13.16
C SER A 606 19.48 -3.88 -12.12
N PHE A 607 20.69 -3.38 -11.89
CA PHE A 607 20.95 -2.31 -10.92
C PHE A 607 21.21 -0.99 -11.69
N PRO A 608 20.42 0.09 -11.49
CA PRO A 608 19.33 0.24 -10.54
C PRO A 608 17.92 -0.07 -11.10
N GLU A 609 17.79 -0.47 -12.36
CA GLU A 609 16.48 -0.54 -13.07
C GLU A 609 15.43 -1.42 -12.38
N SER A 610 15.83 -2.48 -11.68
CA SER A 610 14.92 -3.33 -10.90
C SER A 610 14.55 -2.73 -9.53
N PHE A 611 15.05 -1.55 -9.16
CA PHE A 611 14.92 -0.96 -7.82
C PHE A 611 14.30 0.45 -7.84
N PRO A 612 13.09 0.64 -8.40
CA PRO A 612 12.42 1.94 -8.43
C PRO A 612 12.15 2.46 -7.01
N PHE A 613 12.08 3.78 -6.82
CA PHE A 613 11.70 4.38 -5.53
C PHE A 613 10.24 4.08 -5.21
N ASP A 614 9.98 3.53 -4.02
CA ASP A 614 8.63 3.29 -3.55
C ASP A 614 7.86 4.61 -3.40
N PHE A 615 6.76 4.75 -4.16
CA PHE A 615 5.99 5.99 -4.22
C PHE A 615 5.27 6.29 -2.89
N MET A 616 4.82 5.25 -2.18
CA MET A 616 4.05 5.40 -0.95
C MET A 616 4.89 6.04 0.16
N HIS A 617 6.04 5.44 0.51
CA HIS A 617 6.94 5.95 1.53
C HIS A 617 7.53 7.30 1.11
N LEU A 618 7.91 7.44 -0.17
CA LEU A 618 8.53 8.66 -0.68
C LEU A 618 7.62 9.88 -0.52
N ILE A 619 6.35 9.76 -0.92
CA ILE A 619 5.42 10.89 -0.91
C ILE A 619 4.68 10.99 0.42
N TRP A 620 4.00 9.91 0.84
CA TRP A 620 3.01 9.97 1.92
C TRP A 620 3.61 9.91 3.31
N GLU A 621 4.75 9.23 3.48
CA GLU A 621 5.43 9.14 4.77
C GLU A 621 6.60 10.11 4.93
N ASN A 622 7.15 10.60 3.82
CA ASN A 622 8.30 11.49 3.85
C ASN A 622 7.96 12.91 3.36
N LEU A 623 7.64 13.09 2.07
CA LEU A 623 7.50 14.43 1.50
C LEU A 623 6.40 15.26 2.16
N ILE A 624 5.18 14.72 2.25
CA ILE A 624 4.02 15.47 2.77
C ILE A 624 4.18 15.78 4.26
N PRO A 625 4.56 14.84 5.14
CA PRO A 625 4.85 15.16 6.54
C PRO A 625 5.93 16.24 6.70
N ASN A 626 7.01 16.17 5.90
CA ASN A 626 8.06 17.20 5.93
C ASN A 626 7.55 18.59 5.52
N LEU A 627 6.68 18.67 4.50
CA LEU A 627 6.04 19.93 4.12
C LEU A 627 5.15 20.48 5.24
N ILE A 628 4.39 19.62 5.91
CA ILE A 628 3.58 20.03 7.07
C ILE A 628 4.47 20.59 8.17
N LEU A 629 5.59 19.94 8.50
CA LEU A 629 6.54 20.45 9.49
C LEU A 629 7.09 21.83 9.10
N PHE A 630 7.30 22.12 7.81
CA PHE A 630 7.62 23.48 7.38
C PHE A 630 6.47 24.45 7.67
N TRP A 631 5.25 24.07 7.31
CA TRP A 631 4.06 24.92 7.45
C TRP A 631 3.71 25.20 8.92
N THR A 632 4.03 24.28 9.83
CA THR A 632 3.85 24.44 11.29
C THR A 632 5.07 25.00 12.01
N ALA A 633 6.12 25.39 11.27
CA ALA A 633 7.38 25.89 11.83
C ALA A 633 8.07 24.91 12.81
N SER A 634 8.04 23.62 12.49
CA SER A 634 8.58 22.53 13.31
C SER A 634 9.58 21.64 12.56
N PHE A 635 10.04 22.04 11.37
CA PHE A 635 10.96 21.22 10.58
C PHE A 635 12.40 21.37 11.05
N LYS A 636 12.86 20.38 11.83
CA LYS A 636 14.23 20.33 12.39
C LYS A 636 14.56 21.63 13.15
N ASP A 637 15.84 21.92 13.33
CA ASP A 637 16.32 23.11 14.05
C ASP A 637 16.45 24.37 13.17
N LEU A 638 15.64 24.49 12.11
CA LEU A 638 15.71 25.65 11.21
C LEU A 638 15.05 26.88 11.83
N ASP A 639 15.58 28.08 11.51
CA ASP A 639 14.86 29.31 11.83
C ASP A 639 13.68 29.49 10.85
N HIS A 640 12.47 29.40 11.40
CA HIS A 640 11.21 29.54 10.67
C HIS A 640 10.59 30.94 10.79
N ARG A 641 11.22 31.86 11.53
CA ARG A 641 10.73 33.24 11.68
C ARG A 641 10.77 33.98 10.35
N ASP A 642 9.75 34.79 10.13
CA ASP A 642 9.55 35.61 8.93
C ASP A 642 9.54 34.82 7.61
N GLN A 643 9.36 33.50 7.68
CA GLN A 643 9.26 32.64 6.51
C GLN A 643 7.82 32.63 5.99
N GLY A 644 7.62 32.98 4.72
CA GLY A 644 6.28 33.11 4.14
C GLY A 644 5.49 31.79 3.98
N TYR A 645 6.10 30.63 4.26
CA TYR A 645 5.45 29.31 4.21
C TYR A 645 4.75 28.93 5.52
N THR A 646 5.03 29.64 6.61
CA THR A 646 4.46 29.32 7.91
C THR A 646 2.97 29.69 7.94
N ILE A 647 2.13 28.75 8.35
CA ILE A 647 0.71 28.96 8.56
C ILE A 647 0.51 29.38 10.03
N PRO A 648 -0.24 30.47 10.32
CA PRO A 648 -0.53 30.87 11.69
C PRO A 648 -1.18 29.72 12.49
N PRO A 649 -0.82 29.51 13.78
CA PRO A 649 -1.34 28.39 14.58
C PRO A 649 -2.87 28.30 14.64
N GLU A 650 -3.56 29.44 14.73
CA GLU A 650 -5.03 29.48 14.70
C GLU A 650 -5.60 29.00 13.36
N ALA A 651 -4.98 29.39 12.25
CA ALA A 651 -5.37 28.91 10.93
C ALA A 651 -5.09 27.40 10.76
N TRP A 652 -4.00 26.87 11.34
CA TRP A 652 -3.72 25.44 11.36
C TRP A 652 -4.76 24.65 12.16
N LYS A 653 -5.21 25.20 13.30
CA LYS A 653 -6.30 24.63 14.10
C LYS A 653 -7.62 24.56 13.32
N GLU A 654 -7.95 25.63 12.58
CA GLU A 654 -9.12 25.67 11.69
C GLU A 654 -9.01 24.65 10.55
N ILE A 655 -7.82 24.50 9.93
CA ILE A 655 -7.54 23.46 8.92
C ILE A 655 -7.81 22.06 9.50
N GLY A 656 -7.36 21.81 10.74
CA GLY A 656 -7.60 20.57 11.46
C GLY A 656 -9.09 20.28 11.67
N ALA A 657 -9.84 21.27 12.15
CA ALA A 657 -11.29 21.15 12.36
C ALA A 657 -12.04 20.92 11.03
N SER A 658 -11.69 21.67 9.98
CA SER A 658 -12.28 21.53 8.64
C SER A 658 -11.94 20.19 7.99
N THR A 659 -10.74 19.67 8.22
CA THR A 659 -10.36 18.32 7.76
C THR A 659 -11.24 17.26 8.40
N ALA A 660 -11.46 17.35 9.72
CA ALA A 660 -12.31 16.40 10.44
C ALA A 660 -13.79 16.48 10.04
N SER A 661 -14.31 17.67 9.72
CA SER A 661 -15.72 17.83 9.30
C SER A 661 -15.99 17.19 7.93
N CYS A 662 -14.97 17.07 7.07
CA CYS A 662 -15.08 16.38 5.77
C CYS A 662 -15.35 14.87 5.90
N LYS A 663 -15.11 14.25 7.07
CA LYS A 663 -15.38 12.81 7.31
C LYS A 663 -16.80 12.41 6.94
N VAL A 664 -17.77 13.30 7.15
CA VAL A 664 -19.20 13.01 6.99
C VAL A 664 -19.57 12.85 5.51
N THR A 665 -18.80 13.40 4.58
CA THR A 665 -19.17 13.53 3.15
C THR A 665 -18.25 12.77 2.21
N ILE A 666 -17.10 12.27 2.68
CA ILE A 666 -16.16 11.47 1.86
C ILE A 666 -16.62 10.00 1.83
N PRO A 667 -16.96 9.42 0.67
CA PRO A 667 -17.42 8.03 0.59
C PRO A 667 -16.41 7.04 1.21
N ALA A 668 -16.92 5.93 1.76
CA ALA A 668 -16.08 4.88 2.35
C ALA A 668 -15.13 4.21 1.33
N ALA A 669 -15.40 4.33 0.03
CA ALA A 669 -14.53 3.85 -1.04
C ALA A 669 -13.16 4.56 -1.07
N PHE A 670 -13.08 5.80 -0.57
CA PHE A 670 -11.82 6.51 -0.38
C PHE A 670 -11.07 6.05 0.87
N GLY A 671 -11.52 5.01 1.57
CA GLY A 671 -10.82 4.44 2.71
C GLY A 671 -11.13 5.10 4.05
N ALA A 672 -10.17 5.02 4.97
CA ALA A 672 -10.32 5.51 6.34
C ALA A 672 -10.58 7.03 6.37
N PRO A 673 -11.45 7.51 7.26
CA PRO A 673 -11.73 8.94 7.34
C PRO A 673 -10.50 9.67 7.88
N VAL A 674 -10.16 10.81 7.26
CA VAL A 674 -9.02 11.61 7.69
C VAL A 674 -9.36 12.30 9.02
N PRO A 675 -8.56 12.10 10.10
CA PRO A 675 -8.81 12.73 11.40
C PRO A 675 -8.47 14.23 11.38
N ASN A 676 -8.67 14.90 12.51
CA ASN A 676 -8.19 16.28 12.69
C ASN A 676 -6.66 16.30 12.59
N ILE A 677 -6.12 16.75 11.46
CA ILE A 677 -4.68 16.72 11.19
C ILE A 677 -3.86 17.59 12.15
N ALA A 678 -4.46 18.64 12.74
CA ALA A 678 -3.75 19.51 13.67
C ALA A 678 -3.58 18.88 15.07
N LEU A 679 -4.47 17.97 15.46
CA LEU A 679 -4.46 17.34 16.78
C LEU A 679 -3.98 15.89 16.76
N LEU A 680 -4.24 15.18 15.66
CA LEU A 680 -4.08 13.72 15.54
C LEU A 680 -3.14 13.35 14.38
N GLN A 681 -2.17 14.20 14.04
CA GLN A 681 -1.20 13.95 12.98
C GLN A 681 -0.48 12.60 13.14
N SER A 682 -0.19 12.20 14.39
CA SER A 682 0.46 10.91 14.70
C SER A 682 -0.39 9.68 14.39
N GLN A 683 -1.70 9.84 14.18
CA GLN A 683 -2.63 8.77 13.81
C GLN A 683 -2.83 8.68 12.29
N MET A 684 -2.27 9.61 11.51
CA MET A 684 -2.39 9.62 10.06
C MET A 684 -1.61 8.46 9.46
N THR A 685 -2.31 7.60 8.72
CA THR A 685 -1.68 6.58 7.88
C THR A 685 -1.31 7.15 6.51
N SER A 686 -0.51 6.41 5.75
CA SER A 686 -0.08 6.77 4.39
C SER A 686 -1.27 6.90 3.43
N GLU A 687 -2.32 6.09 3.62
CA GLU A 687 -3.60 6.22 2.92
C GLU A 687 -4.31 7.55 3.29
N MET A 688 -4.34 7.90 4.58
CA MET A 688 -4.94 9.16 5.03
C MET A 688 -4.18 10.38 4.49
N TYR A 689 -2.84 10.34 4.46
CA TYR A 689 -2.03 11.40 3.86
C TYR A 689 -2.27 11.53 2.36
N SER A 690 -2.39 10.42 1.63
CA SER A 690 -2.75 10.43 0.20
C SER A 690 -4.10 11.12 -0.02
N ASN A 691 -5.14 10.68 0.69
CA ASN A 691 -6.48 11.25 0.58
C ASN A 691 -6.53 12.74 0.97
N TRP A 692 -5.87 13.08 2.07
CA TRP A 692 -5.79 14.47 2.52
C TRP A 692 -5.11 15.33 1.46
N THR A 693 -3.95 14.92 0.96
CA THR A 693 -3.16 15.67 -0.03
C THR A 693 -3.90 15.87 -1.35
N LEU A 694 -4.53 14.82 -1.88
CA LEU A 694 -5.11 14.84 -3.23
C LEU A 694 -6.49 15.51 -3.28
N PHE A 695 -7.25 15.45 -2.18
CA PHE A 695 -8.67 15.81 -2.17
C PHE A 695 -9.04 16.88 -1.14
N ILE A 696 -8.43 16.91 0.05
CA ILE A 696 -8.83 17.81 1.15
C ILE A 696 -7.94 19.06 1.21
N ALA A 697 -6.62 18.87 1.27
CA ALA A 697 -5.60 19.92 1.36
C ALA A 697 -5.71 21.01 0.29
N PRO A 698 -6.05 20.73 -0.99
CA PRO A 698 -6.26 21.77 -1.99
C PRO A 698 -7.32 22.80 -1.59
N ILE A 699 -8.29 22.38 -0.78
CA ILE A 699 -9.42 23.19 -0.31
C ILE A 699 -9.03 23.88 0.99
N VAL A 700 -8.67 23.12 2.03
CA VAL A 700 -8.44 23.67 3.37
C VAL A 700 -7.19 24.56 3.47
N LEU A 701 -6.18 24.38 2.60
CA LEU A 701 -4.98 25.23 2.59
C LEU A 701 -5.15 26.53 1.79
N ARG A 702 -6.29 26.72 1.11
CA ARG A 702 -6.51 27.87 0.23
C ARG A 702 -6.49 29.17 1.03
N GLY A 703 -5.61 30.09 0.64
CA GLY A 703 -5.47 31.40 1.30
C GLY A 703 -4.89 31.34 2.71
N ARG A 704 -4.37 30.20 3.17
CA ARG A 704 -3.83 30.02 4.53
C ARG A 704 -2.36 30.38 4.67
N PHE A 705 -1.62 30.44 3.57
CA PHE A 705 -0.21 30.84 3.55
C PHE A 705 -0.05 32.36 3.50
N CYS A 706 0.94 32.89 4.23
CA CYS A 706 1.28 34.32 4.17
C CYS A 706 1.71 34.78 2.77
N GLN A 707 2.31 33.89 1.97
CA GLN A 707 2.64 34.16 0.56
C GLN A 707 1.95 33.15 -0.37
N PRO A 708 1.21 33.59 -1.40
CA PRO A 708 0.46 32.69 -2.30
C PRO A 708 1.31 31.66 -3.04
N LYS A 709 2.61 31.92 -3.23
CA LYS A 709 3.53 31.04 -3.98
C LYS A 709 3.63 29.63 -3.40
N TYR A 710 3.51 29.46 -2.08
CA TYR A 710 3.60 28.14 -1.44
C TYR A 710 2.35 27.30 -1.70
N TYR A 711 1.17 27.93 -1.68
CA TYR A 711 -0.06 27.26 -2.11
C TYR A 711 0.01 26.85 -3.59
N GLN A 712 0.50 27.73 -4.47
CA GLN A 712 0.68 27.40 -5.89
C GLN A 712 1.68 26.26 -6.09
N HIS A 713 2.79 26.26 -5.35
CA HIS A 713 3.79 25.19 -5.36
C HIS A 713 3.21 23.85 -4.89
N PHE A 714 2.41 23.86 -3.83
CA PHE A 714 1.66 22.69 -3.39
C PHE A 714 0.65 22.21 -4.43
N MET A 715 -0.11 23.10 -5.07
CA MET A 715 -1.07 22.73 -6.11
C MET A 715 -0.40 22.13 -7.36
N LYS A 716 0.81 22.61 -7.73
CA LYS A 716 1.63 21.97 -8.77
C LYS A 716 1.98 20.52 -8.38
N LEU A 717 2.39 20.30 -7.12
CA LEU A 717 2.65 18.94 -6.61
C LEU A 717 1.41 18.06 -6.72
N VAL A 718 0.25 18.54 -6.26
CA VAL A 718 -1.01 17.77 -6.32
C VAL A 718 -1.36 17.39 -7.77
N GLY A 719 -1.14 18.29 -8.73
CA GLY A 719 -1.30 17.98 -10.16
C GLY A 719 -0.39 16.85 -10.62
N LEU A 720 0.91 16.93 -10.29
CA LEU A 720 1.89 15.88 -10.64
C LEU A 720 1.56 14.53 -10.00
N LEU A 721 1.15 14.53 -8.73
CA LEU A 721 0.78 13.32 -8.01
C LEU A 721 -0.46 12.65 -8.62
N LYS A 722 -1.48 13.43 -9.01
CA LYS A 722 -2.65 12.89 -9.73
C LYS A 722 -2.26 12.25 -11.04
N MET A 723 -1.39 12.90 -11.81
CA MET A 723 -0.88 12.35 -13.07
C MET A 723 -0.13 11.02 -12.84
N CYS A 724 0.69 10.91 -11.79
CA CYS A 724 1.38 9.66 -11.48
C CYS A 724 0.45 8.50 -11.07
N LEU A 725 -0.77 8.82 -10.63
CA LEU A 725 -1.75 7.85 -10.11
C LEU A 725 -2.80 7.45 -11.15
N GLU A 726 -2.73 7.96 -12.38
CA GLU A 726 -3.58 7.48 -13.46
C GLU A 726 -3.27 6.01 -13.79
N PHE A 727 -4.31 5.26 -14.17
CA PHE A 727 -4.17 3.85 -14.55
C PHE A 727 -3.50 3.66 -15.91
N GLU A 728 -3.60 4.68 -16.76
CA GLU A 728 -2.97 4.75 -18.08
C GLU A 728 -2.16 6.03 -18.17
N ILE A 729 -0.87 5.91 -18.46
CA ILE A 729 0.05 7.05 -18.54
C ILE A 729 0.70 7.03 -19.92
N SER A 730 0.42 8.04 -20.75
CA SER A 730 1.05 8.18 -22.07
C SER A 730 2.50 8.68 -21.96
N GLY A 731 3.29 8.46 -23.01
CA GLY A 731 4.67 8.97 -23.09
C GLY A 731 4.75 10.50 -22.96
N GLU A 732 3.82 11.22 -23.60
CA GLU A 732 3.72 12.68 -23.47
C GLU A 732 3.41 13.10 -22.03
N MET A 733 2.50 12.39 -21.36
CA MET A 733 2.17 12.63 -19.97
C MET A 733 3.36 12.34 -19.04
N LEU A 734 4.14 11.30 -19.32
CA LEU A 734 5.38 11.02 -18.59
C LEU A 734 6.41 12.13 -18.75
N ASP A 735 6.54 12.72 -19.94
CA ASP A 735 7.43 13.85 -20.16
C ASP A 735 6.97 15.10 -19.39
N VAL A 736 5.66 15.33 -19.30
CA VAL A 736 5.08 16.38 -18.44
C VAL A 736 5.35 16.12 -16.95
N ILE A 737 5.21 14.87 -16.50
CA ILE A 737 5.53 14.47 -15.11
C ILE A 737 7.01 14.74 -14.82
N ASP A 738 7.90 14.33 -15.72
CA ASP A 738 9.35 14.48 -15.58
C ASP A 738 9.75 15.95 -15.47
N GLN A 739 9.40 16.76 -16.48
CA GLN A 739 9.67 18.21 -16.49
C GLN A 739 9.00 18.91 -15.30
N GLY A 740 7.81 18.46 -14.91
CA GLY A 740 7.08 18.99 -13.77
C GLY A 740 7.79 18.76 -12.45
N PHE A 741 8.29 17.55 -12.17
CA PHE A 741 9.07 17.29 -10.96
C PHE A 741 10.42 18.01 -10.97
N GLN A 742 11.10 18.10 -12.13
CA GLN A 742 12.33 18.89 -12.28
C GLN A 742 12.08 20.35 -11.86
N ALA A 743 11.06 20.99 -12.43
CA ALA A 743 10.69 22.36 -12.09
C ALA A 743 10.23 22.50 -10.63
N TRP A 744 9.48 21.53 -10.11
CA TRP A 744 8.97 21.55 -8.74
C TRP A 744 10.09 21.49 -7.71
N VAL A 745 11.11 20.62 -7.92
CA VAL A 745 12.27 20.49 -7.03
C VAL A 745 13.12 21.76 -7.07
N GLU A 746 13.33 22.37 -8.25
CA GLU A 746 14.03 23.65 -8.32
C GLU A 746 13.29 24.77 -7.58
N ASP A 747 11.97 24.84 -7.71
CA ASP A 747 11.14 25.80 -6.95
C ASP A 747 11.18 25.49 -5.45
N TYR A 748 11.15 24.21 -5.06
CA TYR A 748 11.27 23.78 -3.67
C TYR A 748 12.60 24.27 -3.06
N GLU A 749 13.72 24.11 -3.77
CA GLU A 749 15.01 24.59 -3.28
C GLU A 749 15.06 26.11 -3.14
N LYS A 750 14.41 26.86 -4.04
CA LYS A 750 14.28 28.32 -3.90
C LYS A 750 13.42 28.71 -2.70
N PHE A 751 12.39 27.93 -2.40
CA PHE A 751 11.35 28.28 -1.42
C PHE A 751 11.68 27.83 0.01
N TYR A 752 12.22 26.62 0.18
CA TYR A 752 12.43 26.00 1.49
C TYR A 752 13.90 25.96 1.89
N TYR A 753 14.79 25.56 0.97
CA TYR A 753 16.24 25.62 1.17
C TYR A 753 16.77 27.05 1.07
N ALA A 754 16.14 27.89 0.23
CA ALA A 754 16.53 29.27 -0.05
C ALA A 754 18.01 29.43 -0.47
N HIS A 755 18.65 28.33 -0.88
CA HIS A 755 20.06 28.25 -1.23
C HIS A 755 21.01 28.73 -0.12
N HIS A 756 20.64 28.57 1.14
CA HIS A 756 21.47 28.98 2.27
C HIS A 756 22.05 27.77 3.01
N LEU A 757 23.36 27.80 3.30
CA LEU A 757 24.08 26.66 3.90
C LEU A 757 23.48 26.22 5.25
N ASN A 758 22.99 27.15 6.07
CA ASN A 758 22.32 26.85 7.35
C ASN A 758 20.98 26.13 7.19
N ARG A 759 20.42 26.06 5.98
CA ARG A 759 19.16 25.38 5.66
C ARG A 759 19.37 24.10 4.85
N LEU A 760 20.61 23.62 4.75
CA LEU A 760 20.95 22.44 3.96
C LEU A 760 20.14 21.19 4.36
N SER A 761 19.70 21.11 5.61
CA SER A 761 18.85 20.02 6.11
C SER A 761 17.48 19.90 5.44
N ALA A 762 17.06 20.94 4.70
CA ALA A 762 15.88 20.96 3.84
C ALA A 762 16.07 20.21 2.51
N CYS A 763 17.27 19.73 2.17
CA CYS A 763 17.54 18.97 0.94
C CYS A 763 17.81 17.48 1.21
N PRO A 764 16.88 16.73 1.85
CA PRO A 764 17.06 15.30 2.08
C PRO A 764 17.02 14.53 0.76
N LEU A 765 17.50 13.28 0.79
CA LEU A 765 17.43 12.38 -0.37
C LEU A 765 16.00 12.21 -0.90
N THR A 766 14.99 12.26 -0.02
CA THR A 766 13.57 12.10 -0.40
C THR A 766 13.09 13.20 -1.34
N VAL A 767 13.58 14.44 -1.20
CA VAL A 767 13.26 15.51 -2.17
C VAL A 767 13.96 15.27 -3.51
N HIS A 768 15.23 14.86 -3.48
CA HIS A 768 15.98 14.51 -4.69
C HIS A 768 15.37 13.30 -5.44
N ALA A 769 14.85 12.32 -4.71
CA ALA A 769 14.26 11.10 -5.28
C ALA A 769 13.02 11.38 -6.13
N LEU A 770 12.35 12.54 -5.98
CA LEU A 770 11.26 12.95 -6.85
C LEU A 770 11.67 13.07 -8.32
N LEU A 771 12.92 13.44 -8.58
CA LEU A 771 13.50 13.53 -9.93
C LEU A 771 13.59 12.16 -10.63
N HIS A 772 13.44 11.06 -9.88
CA HIS A 772 13.52 9.69 -10.41
C HIS A 772 12.14 9.03 -10.51
N ILE A 773 11.03 9.72 -10.21
CA ILE A 773 9.68 9.14 -10.33
C ILE A 773 9.34 8.82 -11.79
N ALA A 774 9.53 9.78 -12.71
CA ALA A 774 9.27 9.55 -14.13
C ALA A 774 10.18 8.46 -14.72
N TRP A 775 11.46 8.44 -14.32
CA TRP A 775 12.37 7.34 -14.66
C TRP A 775 11.85 5.99 -14.13
N GLY A 776 11.42 5.95 -12.86
CA GLY A 776 10.82 4.78 -12.23
C GLY A 776 9.63 4.24 -13.02
N ILE A 777 8.74 5.13 -13.47
CA ILE A 777 7.58 4.71 -14.26
C ILE A 777 7.99 4.15 -15.62
N ARG A 778 8.96 4.78 -16.29
CA ARG A 778 9.50 4.30 -17.59
C ARG A 778 10.18 2.93 -17.48
N VAL A 779 10.84 2.62 -16.35
CA VAL A 779 11.55 1.34 -16.19
C VAL A 779 10.68 0.22 -15.63
N ALA A 780 9.80 0.53 -14.69
CA ALA A 780 9.08 -0.46 -13.89
C ALA A 780 7.56 -0.50 -14.13
N GLY A 781 7.01 0.37 -14.98
CA GLY A 781 5.57 0.52 -15.18
C GLY A 781 4.93 1.49 -14.18
N PRO A 782 3.60 1.54 -14.04
CA PRO A 782 2.94 2.57 -13.22
C PRO A 782 3.23 2.40 -11.73
N VAL A 783 3.17 3.49 -10.94
CA VAL A 783 3.61 3.50 -9.53
C VAL A 783 2.86 2.51 -8.63
N TRP A 784 1.61 2.18 -8.99
CA TRP A 784 0.81 1.20 -8.26
C TRP A 784 1.30 -0.25 -8.44
N ALA A 785 2.18 -0.51 -9.41
CA ALA A 785 2.78 -1.81 -9.63
C ALA A 785 3.93 -2.12 -8.65
N TYR A 786 4.51 -1.10 -7.99
CA TYR A 786 5.65 -1.27 -7.09
C TYR A 786 5.57 -0.42 -5.81
N TRP A 787 4.37 -0.04 -5.39
CA TRP A 787 4.15 0.63 -4.10
C TRP A 787 4.03 -0.36 -2.92
N ALA A 788 4.35 0.08 -1.70
CA ALA A 788 4.44 -0.76 -0.52
C ALA A 788 3.12 -0.90 0.29
N PHE A 789 2.00 -0.32 -0.15
CA PHE A 789 0.69 -0.57 0.49
C PHE A 789 0.38 -2.08 0.72
N PRO A 790 0.69 -2.99 -0.23
CA PRO A 790 0.50 -4.42 -0.01
C PRO A 790 1.40 -4.99 1.10
N MET A 791 2.64 -4.51 1.23
CA MET A 791 3.57 -4.88 2.31
C MET A 791 3.01 -4.43 3.67
N GLU A 792 2.62 -3.17 3.80
CA GLU A 792 2.03 -2.63 5.03
C GLU A 792 0.77 -3.38 5.46
N ARG A 793 -0.10 -3.70 4.50
CA ARG A 793 -1.31 -4.50 4.73
C ARG A 793 -0.96 -5.92 5.22
N HIS A 794 0.13 -6.50 4.73
CA HIS A 794 0.62 -7.80 5.17
C HIS A 794 1.18 -7.72 6.60
N CYS A 795 2.07 -6.77 6.89
CA CYS A 795 2.62 -6.54 8.23
C CYS A 795 1.51 -6.35 9.27
N ASN A 796 0.50 -5.54 8.95
CA ASN A 796 -0.67 -5.34 9.81
C ASN A 796 -1.47 -6.63 10.06
N SER A 797 -1.48 -7.59 9.12
CA SER A 797 -2.11 -8.91 9.33
C SER A 797 -1.29 -9.84 10.24
N LEU A 798 0.00 -9.55 10.43
CA LEU A 798 0.86 -10.31 11.35
C LEU A 798 0.70 -9.84 12.80
N LEU A 799 0.31 -8.59 13.05
CA LEU A 799 0.23 -8.05 14.42
C LEU A 799 -0.70 -8.87 15.35
N PRO A 800 -1.92 -9.27 14.94
CA PRO A 800 -2.79 -10.08 15.81
C PRO A 800 -2.26 -11.49 16.08
N SER A 801 -1.29 -11.98 15.29
CA SER A 801 -0.65 -13.29 15.47
C SER A 801 0.31 -13.34 16.67
N ILE A 802 0.69 -12.19 17.23
CA ILE A 802 1.60 -12.10 18.38
C ILE A 802 0.85 -12.52 19.65
N ARG A 803 0.84 -13.83 19.93
CA ARG A 803 0.16 -14.42 21.08
C ARG A 803 1.03 -14.53 22.33
N SER A 804 2.36 -14.44 22.18
CA SER A 804 3.30 -14.50 23.29
C SER A 804 4.18 -13.25 23.33
N ARG A 805 4.21 -12.55 24.47
CA ARG A 805 5.18 -11.49 24.72
C ARG A 805 6.61 -12.04 24.91
N ARG A 806 6.74 -13.29 25.35
CA ARG A 806 8.02 -13.98 25.55
C ARG A 806 8.63 -14.46 24.24
N HIS A 807 7.79 -14.97 23.33
CA HIS A 807 8.21 -15.56 22.05
C HIS A 807 7.42 -15.00 20.86
N PRO A 808 7.49 -13.67 20.60
CA PRO A 808 6.69 -13.02 19.56
C PRO A 808 7.04 -13.50 18.15
N TYR A 809 8.34 -13.60 17.84
CA TYR A 809 8.79 -13.98 16.49
C TYR A 809 8.46 -15.43 16.15
N ALA A 810 8.52 -16.34 17.13
CA ALA A 810 8.07 -17.72 16.94
C ALA A 810 6.56 -17.80 16.70
N SER A 811 5.78 -16.94 17.36
CA SER A 811 4.32 -16.85 17.12
C SER A 811 4.01 -16.38 15.70
N ILE A 812 4.72 -15.35 15.22
CA ILE A 812 4.59 -14.85 13.85
C ILE A 812 4.99 -15.93 12.85
N SER A 813 6.15 -16.57 13.04
CA SER A 813 6.63 -17.63 12.15
C SER A 813 5.61 -18.78 12.03
N ALA A 814 5.15 -19.29 13.17
CA ALA A 814 4.15 -20.37 13.21
C ALA A 814 2.83 -19.99 12.53
N PHE A 815 2.40 -18.73 12.66
CA PHE A 815 1.21 -18.22 11.97
C PHE A 815 1.40 -18.19 10.45
N VAL A 816 2.55 -17.68 9.97
CA VAL A 816 2.83 -17.63 8.53
C VAL A 816 2.91 -19.04 7.95
N VAL A 817 3.57 -19.99 8.63
CA VAL A 817 3.61 -21.41 8.22
C VAL A 817 2.18 -21.97 8.08
N ALA A 818 1.34 -21.77 9.10
CA ALA A 818 -0.05 -22.25 9.09
C ALA A 818 -0.87 -21.67 7.93
N MET A 819 -0.72 -20.36 7.65
CA MET A 819 -1.37 -19.69 6.52
C MET A 819 -0.91 -20.28 5.18
N VAL A 820 0.38 -20.54 5.01
CA VAL A 820 0.91 -21.13 3.77
C VAL A 820 0.40 -22.55 3.57
N GLN A 821 0.37 -23.38 4.61
CA GLN A 821 -0.18 -24.74 4.55
C GLN A 821 -1.68 -24.73 4.19
N LEU A 822 -2.47 -23.85 4.81
CA LEU A 822 -3.88 -23.67 4.45
C LEU A 822 -4.07 -23.26 2.98
N ASN A 823 -3.26 -22.34 2.48
CA ASN A 823 -3.31 -21.92 1.08
C ASN A 823 -2.87 -23.02 0.12
N GLN A 824 -1.89 -23.86 0.49
CA GLN A 824 -1.52 -25.05 -0.29
C GLN A 824 -2.68 -26.04 -0.38
N ILE A 825 -3.37 -26.31 0.72
CA ILE A 825 -4.56 -27.20 0.72
C ILE A 825 -5.66 -26.62 -0.16
N ARG A 826 -5.94 -25.30 -0.07
CA ARG A 826 -6.92 -24.64 -0.94
C ARG A 826 -6.60 -24.81 -2.42
N LEU A 827 -5.32 -24.69 -2.81
CA LEU A 827 -4.87 -24.90 -4.18
C LEU A 827 -5.03 -26.36 -4.63
N LYS A 828 -4.49 -27.30 -3.84
CA LYS A 828 -4.44 -28.74 -4.20
C LYS A 828 -5.81 -29.38 -4.29
N TYR A 829 -6.73 -29.04 -3.38
CA TYR A 829 -8.06 -29.64 -3.30
C TYR A 829 -9.17 -28.73 -3.85
N ASN A 830 -8.81 -27.56 -4.39
CA ASN A 830 -9.73 -26.56 -4.91
C ASN A 830 -10.80 -26.09 -3.90
N LEU A 831 -10.38 -25.85 -2.65
CA LEU A 831 -11.28 -25.57 -1.51
C LEU A 831 -11.40 -24.08 -1.14
N PHE A 832 -11.16 -23.18 -2.10
CA PHE A 832 -11.22 -21.74 -1.83
C PHE A 832 -12.61 -21.29 -1.38
N SER A 833 -13.68 -21.85 -1.95
CA SER A 833 -15.06 -21.56 -1.53
C SER A 833 -15.40 -22.19 -0.19
N GLU A 834 -15.03 -23.45 0.01
CA GLU A 834 -15.42 -24.29 1.12
C GLU A 834 -14.75 -23.90 2.44
N LEU A 835 -13.55 -23.33 2.34
CA LEU A 835 -12.74 -22.82 3.46
C LEU A 835 -12.75 -21.29 3.56
N ASN A 836 -13.60 -20.60 2.80
CA ASN A 836 -13.83 -19.18 3.00
C ASN A 836 -14.89 -19.00 4.08
N LEU A 837 -14.44 -18.66 5.29
CA LEU A 837 -15.32 -18.49 6.45
C LEU A 837 -15.83 -17.06 6.60
N ASN A 838 -15.38 -16.14 5.73
CA ASN A 838 -15.93 -14.80 5.70
C ASN A 838 -17.41 -14.87 5.34
N VAL A 839 -18.22 -14.02 5.97
CA VAL A 839 -19.63 -13.85 5.59
C VAL A 839 -19.65 -13.31 4.17
N VAL A 840 -19.76 -14.21 3.21
CA VAL A 840 -19.81 -13.85 1.81
C VAL A 840 -21.14 -13.15 1.58
N LYS A 841 -21.12 -11.83 1.35
CA LYS A 841 -22.27 -11.12 0.75
C LYS A 841 -22.41 -11.50 -0.72
N GLN A 842 -22.40 -12.80 -1.05
CA GLN A 842 -22.58 -13.28 -2.43
C GLN A 842 -24.04 -13.69 -2.65
N GLY A 843 -24.61 -13.12 -3.71
CA GLY A 843 -26.02 -13.11 -4.02
C GLY A 843 -26.54 -11.67 -4.03
N LEU A 844 -27.41 -11.34 -5.00
CA LEU A 844 -28.29 -10.17 -4.86
C LEU A 844 -28.92 -10.28 -3.47
N LEU A 845 -28.65 -9.31 -2.58
CA LEU A 845 -29.40 -9.25 -1.32
C LEU A 845 -30.89 -9.30 -1.68
N LYS A 846 -31.73 -9.95 -0.88
CA LYS A 846 -33.18 -10.07 -1.13
C LYS A 846 -33.73 -8.68 -1.55
N ASN A 847 -34.14 -8.55 -2.82
CA ASN A 847 -34.61 -7.31 -3.50
C ASN A 847 -33.60 -6.39 -4.22
N GLU A 848 -32.33 -6.78 -4.42
CA GLU A 848 -31.45 -6.09 -5.37
C GLU A 848 -31.86 -6.39 -6.82
N PHE A 849 -31.69 -5.41 -7.71
CA PHE A 849 -32.19 -5.45 -9.09
C PHE A 849 -31.16 -4.83 -10.05
N ILE A 850 -30.70 -5.61 -11.03
CA ILE A 850 -29.92 -5.11 -12.17
C ILE A 850 -30.90 -4.96 -13.33
N PRO A 851 -31.23 -3.73 -13.78
CA PRO A 851 -32.10 -3.55 -14.92
C PRO A 851 -31.40 -3.99 -16.21
N HIS A 852 -32.05 -4.81 -17.04
CA HIS A 852 -31.46 -5.29 -18.30
C HIS A 852 -30.98 -4.16 -19.23
N SER A 853 -31.69 -3.03 -19.26
CA SER A 853 -31.33 -1.84 -20.05
C SER A 853 -30.20 -1.00 -19.44
N TYR A 854 -29.73 -1.34 -18.23
CA TYR A 854 -28.73 -0.61 -17.45
C TYR A 854 -27.74 -1.61 -16.82
N PRO A 855 -27.00 -2.40 -17.63
CA PRO A 855 -26.18 -3.51 -17.13
C PRO A 855 -25.02 -3.05 -16.24
N SER A 856 -24.60 -1.78 -16.34
CA SER A 856 -23.56 -1.17 -15.52
C SER A 856 -24.05 -0.72 -14.13
N PHE A 857 -25.34 -0.90 -13.80
CA PHE A 857 -25.90 -0.41 -12.54
C PHE A 857 -26.65 -1.50 -11.79
N LYS A 858 -26.40 -1.58 -10.49
CA LYS A 858 -27.16 -2.40 -9.54
C LYS A 858 -27.97 -1.52 -8.59
N LEU A 859 -29.27 -1.73 -8.53
CA LEU A 859 -30.14 -1.01 -7.60
C LEU A 859 -30.38 -1.84 -6.34
N SER A 860 -30.21 -1.21 -5.17
CA SER A 860 -30.33 -1.88 -3.87
C SER A 860 -31.35 -1.15 -2.96
N PRO A 861 -31.93 -1.86 -1.96
CA PRO A 861 -32.82 -1.25 -0.98
C PRO A 861 -32.20 -0.04 -0.26
N PRO A 862 -32.99 0.87 0.30
CA PRO A 862 -34.44 0.78 0.52
C PRO A 862 -35.26 0.91 -0.76
N ARG A 863 -36.31 0.10 -0.87
CA ARG A 863 -37.26 0.08 -2.00
C ARG A 863 -38.66 0.43 -1.47
N ARG A 864 -39.30 1.45 -2.03
CA ARG A 864 -40.71 1.78 -1.72
C ARG A 864 -41.50 1.98 -3.00
N GLN A 865 -42.80 1.75 -2.93
CA GLN A 865 -43.74 2.26 -3.94
C GLN A 865 -44.41 3.52 -3.40
N GLN A 866 -44.41 4.59 -4.19
CA GLN A 866 -45.06 5.84 -3.81
C GLN A 866 -45.60 6.59 -5.02
N PRO A 867 -46.70 7.36 -4.86
CA PRO A 867 -47.17 8.24 -5.93
C PRO A 867 -46.15 9.36 -6.18
N LEU A 868 -46.04 9.80 -7.43
CA LEU A 868 -45.25 10.98 -7.78
C LEU A 868 -45.95 12.27 -7.36
N SER A 869 -45.17 13.25 -6.90
CA SER A 869 -45.67 14.62 -6.79
C SER A 869 -45.97 15.20 -8.17
N ALA A 870 -46.89 16.16 -8.25
CA ALA A 870 -47.25 16.81 -9.52
C ALA A 870 -46.01 17.40 -10.23
N TYR A 871 -45.06 17.96 -9.46
CA TYR A 871 -43.80 18.48 -9.98
C TYR A 871 -42.90 17.40 -10.58
N LEU A 872 -42.70 16.26 -9.88
CA LEU A 872 -41.87 15.17 -10.41
C LEU A 872 -42.51 14.51 -11.62
N ARG A 873 -43.84 14.39 -11.64
CA ARG A 873 -44.59 13.87 -12.78
C ARG A 873 -44.35 14.73 -14.02
N ASP A 874 -44.45 16.06 -13.88
CA ASP A 874 -44.22 17.01 -14.96
C ASP A 874 -42.80 16.89 -15.55
N LYS A 875 -41.79 16.77 -14.68
CA LYS A 875 -40.38 16.58 -15.07
C LYS A 875 -40.13 15.24 -15.75
N LEU A 876 -40.73 14.17 -15.24
CA LEU A 876 -40.58 12.83 -15.79
C LEU A 876 -41.24 12.71 -17.17
N GLN A 877 -42.41 13.33 -17.36
CA GLN A 877 -43.06 13.44 -18.67
C GLN A 877 -42.19 14.20 -19.67
N ALA A 878 -41.56 15.30 -19.25
CA ALA A 878 -40.62 16.02 -20.09
C ALA A 878 -39.40 15.16 -20.46
N ALA A 879 -38.84 14.40 -19.52
CA ALA A 879 -37.71 13.51 -19.77
C ALA A 879 -38.06 12.35 -20.72
N LEU A 880 -39.28 11.82 -20.63
CA LEU A 880 -39.79 10.79 -21.54
C LEU A 880 -40.05 11.36 -22.94
N ALA A 881 -40.62 12.57 -23.03
CA ALA A 881 -40.83 13.28 -24.31
C ALA A 881 -39.51 13.48 -25.06
N THR A 882 -38.46 13.93 -24.36
CA THR A 882 -37.12 14.04 -24.95
C THR A 882 -36.55 12.68 -25.35
N ARG A 883 -36.72 11.64 -24.54
CA ARG A 883 -36.17 10.30 -24.82
C ARG A 883 -36.77 9.66 -26.08
N PHE A 884 -38.07 9.84 -26.29
CA PHE A 884 -38.78 9.25 -27.43
C PHE A 884 -38.92 10.22 -28.61
N GLU A 885 -38.35 11.42 -28.52
CA GLU A 885 -38.47 12.47 -29.54
C GLU A 885 -39.93 12.82 -29.89
N GLU A 886 -40.79 12.82 -28.87
CA GLU A 886 -42.24 12.99 -29.01
C GLU A 886 -42.78 14.18 -28.20
N GLU A 887 -43.97 14.65 -28.56
CA GLU A 887 -44.66 15.73 -27.83
C GLU A 887 -45.09 15.27 -26.43
N LYS A 888 -45.00 16.18 -25.46
CA LYS A 888 -45.34 15.86 -24.05
C LYS A 888 -46.79 15.42 -23.88
N THR A 889 -47.71 15.95 -24.69
CA THR A 889 -49.12 15.55 -24.72
C THR A 889 -49.31 14.11 -25.20
N THR A 890 -48.51 13.66 -26.18
CA THR A 890 -48.48 12.28 -26.66
C THR A 890 -48.01 11.34 -25.55
N ILE A 891 -46.94 11.70 -24.85
CA ILE A 891 -46.44 10.93 -23.69
C ILE A 891 -47.49 10.83 -22.58
N GLN A 892 -48.20 11.92 -22.28
CA GLN A 892 -49.28 11.94 -21.28
C GLN A 892 -50.44 11.00 -21.64
N ALA A 893 -50.74 10.84 -22.93
CA ALA A 893 -51.80 9.94 -23.40
C ALA A 893 -51.36 8.46 -23.40
N LEU A 894 -50.07 8.19 -23.61
CA LEU A 894 -49.54 6.83 -23.78
C LEU A 894 -48.97 6.21 -22.50
N ILE A 895 -48.48 7.02 -21.55
CA ILE A 895 -47.82 6.55 -20.34
C ILE A 895 -48.57 7.09 -19.11
N ASP A 896 -49.25 6.20 -18.40
CA ASP A 896 -49.89 6.50 -17.11
C ASP A 896 -48.84 6.61 -15.99
N LEU A 897 -48.80 7.78 -15.34
CA LEU A 897 -47.91 8.11 -14.21
C LEU A 897 -48.68 8.48 -12.94
N ASP A 898 -49.99 8.19 -12.89
CA ASP A 898 -50.82 8.43 -11.70
C ASP A 898 -50.73 7.28 -10.69
N GLY A 899 -50.31 6.09 -11.13
CA GLY A 899 -50.00 4.94 -10.27
C GLY A 899 -48.72 5.10 -9.44
N PRO A 900 -48.54 4.26 -8.40
CA PRO A 900 -47.34 4.30 -7.58
C PRO A 900 -46.10 3.79 -8.34
N ILE A 901 -45.01 4.55 -8.32
CA ILE A 901 -43.74 4.20 -8.96
C ILE A 901 -42.81 3.53 -7.95
N THR A 902 -42.01 2.58 -8.44
CA THR A 902 -41.00 1.92 -7.62
C THR A 902 -39.77 2.82 -7.48
N CYS A 903 -39.47 3.23 -6.26
CA CYS A 903 -38.30 4.02 -5.91
C CYS A 903 -37.23 3.14 -5.23
N TYR A 904 -35.96 3.36 -5.59
CA TYR A 904 -34.80 2.75 -4.96
C TYR A 904 -33.94 3.84 -4.28
N GLY A 905 -33.33 3.47 -3.15
CA GLY A 905 -32.51 4.35 -2.34
C GLY A 905 -31.01 4.17 -2.53
N ARG A 906 -30.56 3.17 -3.27
CA ARG A 906 -29.13 2.93 -3.53
C ARG A 906 -28.91 2.49 -4.96
N VAL A 907 -27.85 2.99 -5.58
CA VAL A 907 -27.32 2.52 -6.86
C VAL A 907 -25.83 2.24 -6.70
N THR A 908 -25.39 1.07 -7.14
CA THR A 908 -23.99 0.68 -7.23
C THR A 908 -23.60 0.65 -8.71
N LEU A 909 -22.54 1.35 -9.08
CA LEU A 909 -21.93 1.20 -10.40
C LEU A 909 -21.16 -0.14 -10.41
N LEU A 910 -21.51 -1.02 -11.34
CA LEU A 910 -20.83 -2.30 -11.52
C LEU A 910 -19.44 -2.07 -12.17
N ASP A 911 -18.56 -3.06 -12.12
CA ASP A 911 -17.14 -2.97 -12.53
C ASP A 911 -16.24 -2.11 -11.62
N GLY A 912 -16.45 -2.23 -10.30
CA GLY A 912 -15.61 -1.57 -9.28
C GLY A 912 -16.06 -0.17 -8.86
N GLY A 913 -17.27 0.24 -9.29
CA GLY A 913 -17.81 1.56 -9.02
C GLY A 913 -18.49 1.74 -7.65
N ASP A 914 -18.73 3.02 -7.31
CA ASP A 914 -19.25 3.43 -6.01
C ASP A 914 -20.72 3.05 -5.78
N THR A 915 -21.09 2.85 -4.51
CA THR A 915 -22.49 2.84 -4.08
C THR A 915 -22.93 4.24 -3.68
N ILE A 916 -23.79 4.83 -4.49
CA ILE A 916 -24.39 6.15 -4.30
C ILE A 916 -25.74 5.96 -3.60
N VAL A 917 -26.01 6.81 -2.59
CA VAL A 917 -27.25 6.78 -1.82
C VAL A 917 -28.20 7.89 -2.23
N GLY A 918 -29.49 7.57 -2.36
CA GLY A 918 -30.55 8.55 -2.48
C GLY A 918 -30.82 9.20 -1.13
N ARG A 919 -30.53 10.50 -1.00
CA ARG A 919 -30.59 11.23 0.27
C ARG A 919 -31.95 11.16 0.96
N ASP A 920 -33.05 11.12 0.20
CA ASP A 920 -34.42 11.11 0.73
C ASP A 920 -34.87 9.70 1.14
N MET A 921 -34.15 8.68 0.68
CA MET A 921 -34.52 7.28 0.86
C MET A 921 -33.73 6.62 1.99
N VAL A 922 -32.49 7.06 2.24
CA VAL A 922 -31.61 6.48 3.26
C VAL A 922 -31.47 7.43 4.44
N ARG A 923 -31.85 6.96 5.64
CA ARG A 923 -31.61 7.70 6.88
C ARG A 923 -30.11 7.74 7.17
N GLN A 924 -29.58 8.92 7.45
CA GLN A 924 -28.22 9.06 7.97
C GLN A 924 -28.21 8.66 9.44
N CYS A 925 -27.37 7.68 9.75
CA CYS A 925 -26.95 7.37 11.12
C CYS A 925 -25.78 8.29 11.50
N GLU A 926 -25.53 8.47 12.79
CA GLU A 926 -24.45 9.30 13.32
C GLU A 926 -23.07 8.89 12.75
N ASP A 927 -22.86 7.59 12.50
CA ASP A 927 -21.64 7.04 11.92
C ASP A 927 -21.64 6.90 10.38
N SER A 928 -22.71 7.31 9.70
CA SER A 928 -22.86 7.10 8.25
C SER A 928 -22.30 8.26 7.43
N ARG A 929 -21.62 7.95 6.32
CA ARG A 929 -21.09 8.94 5.37
C ARG A 929 -22.13 9.25 4.28
N ASP A 930 -22.22 10.52 3.88
CA ASP A 930 -23.13 11.03 2.86
C ASP A 930 -22.61 10.79 1.44
N ALA A 931 -22.82 9.59 0.92
CA ALA A 931 -22.49 9.24 -0.46
C ALA A 931 -23.60 9.62 -1.46
N SER A 932 -24.26 10.78 -1.29
CA SER A 932 -25.38 11.20 -2.16
C SER A 932 -24.99 12.17 -3.27
N TYR A 933 -23.81 12.78 -3.22
CA TYR A 933 -23.37 13.71 -4.27
C TYR A 933 -22.83 12.95 -5.47
N ILE A 934 -23.14 13.46 -6.67
CA ILE A 934 -22.80 12.81 -7.95
C ILE A 934 -22.30 13.82 -8.98
N LYS A 935 -21.49 13.31 -9.90
CA LYS A 935 -21.13 13.95 -11.17
C LYS A 935 -21.88 13.25 -12.30
N TYR A 936 -22.51 14.03 -13.19
CA TYR A 936 -23.24 13.50 -14.34
C TYR A 936 -23.01 14.33 -15.60
N ILE A 937 -23.18 13.72 -16.77
CA ILE A 937 -22.98 14.38 -18.08
C ILE A 937 -24.32 14.53 -18.77
N GLN A 938 -24.61 15.72 -19.31
CA GLN A 938 -25.75 15.92 -20.19
C GLN A 938 -25.32 16.59 -21.50
N MET A 939 -26.08 16.30 -22.55
CA MET A 939 -25.99 17.00 -23.82
C MET A 939 -26.74 18.33 -23.69
N VAL A 940 -26.03 19.43 -23.92
CA VAL A 940 -26.57 20.78 -23.83
C VAL A 940 -26.42 21.46 -25.18
N ASP A 941 -27.52 22.03 -25.68
CA ASP A 941 -27.47 22.85 -26.89
C ASP A 941 -26.62 24.11 -26.63
N LYS A 942 -25.52 24.23 -27.38
CA LYS A 942 -24.61 25.38 -27.39
C LYS A 942 -25.36 26.67 -27.71
N TYR A 943 -26.42 26.59 -28.49
CA TYR A 943 -27.23 27.71 -28.97
C TYR A 943 -28.60 27.80 -28.30
N ALA A 944 -28.78 27.25 -27.09
CA ALA A 944 -30.06 27.29 -26.38
C ALA A 944 -30.66 28.70 -26.18
N HIS A 945 -29.84 29.75 -26.30
CA HIS A 945 -30.25 31.17 -26.24
C HIS A 945 -30.60 31.78 -27.60
N GLN A 946 -30.46 31.02 -28.70
CA GLN A 946 -30.71 31.40 -30.10
C GLN A 946 -31.75 30.44 -30.72
N PRO A 947 -33.04 30.58 -30.38
CA PRO A 947 -34.08 29.58 -30.68
C PRO A 947 -34.39 29.37 -32.17
N ARG A 948 -33.78 30.15 -33.07
CA ARG A 948 -33.94 30.03 -34.54
C ARG A 948 -32.77 29.33 -35.21
N ARG A 949 -31.73 28.99 -34.46
CA ARG A 949 -30.56 28.27 -34.95
C ARG A 949 -30.77 26.78 -34.72
N GLU A 950 -30.27 25.95 -35.62
CA GLU A 950 -30.27 24.51 -35.38
C GLU A 950 -29.47 24.18 -34.11
N PRO A 951 -30.00 23.30 -33.25
CA PRO A 951 -29.37 22.97 -31.99
C PRO A 951 -28.07 22.20 -32.23
N VAL A 952 -27.00 22.61 -31.55
CA VAL A 952 -25.71 21.92 -31.57
C VAL A 952 -25.40 21.45 -30.16
N TYR A 953 -25.58 20.14 -29.94
CA TYR A 953 -25.43 19.56 -28.62
C TYR A 953 -23.96 19.30 -28.27
N THR A 954 -23.56 19.73 -27.08
CA THR A 954 -22.22 19.51 -26.52
C THR A 954 -22.32 18.82 -25.17
N LYS A 955 -21.42 17.88 -24.88
CA LYS A 955 -21.34 17.24 -23.57
C LYS A 955 -20.91 18.28 -22.52
N ARG A 956 -21.67 18.43 -21.45
CA ARG A 956 -21.30 19.25 -20.29
C ARG A 956 -21.41 18.46 -18.99
N PHE A 957 -20.51 18.75 -18.07
CA PHE A 957 -20.51 18.19 -16.73
C PHE A 957 -21.44 18.98 -15.81
N PHE A 958 -22.22 18.25 -15.03
CA PHE A 958 -23.10 18.77 -14.01
C PHE A 958 -22.87 18.03 -12.69
N PHE A 959 -23.31 18.68 -11.63
CA PHE A 959 -23.13 18.24 -10.25
C PHE A 959 -24.47 18.31 -9.53
N GLY A 960 -24.69 17.41 -8.59
CA GLY A 960 -25.95 17.37 -7.86
C GLY A 960 -25.96 16.36 -6.73
N GLN A 961 -26.98 16.46 -5.88
CA GLN A 961 -27.27 15.47 -4.84
C GLN A 961 -28.37 14.53 -5.32
N LEU A 962 -28.08 13.24 -5.39
CA LEU A 962 -29.04 12.18 -5.67
C LEU A 962 -30.07 12.12 -4.53
N LYS A 963 -31.34 12.30 -4.87
CA LYS A 963 -32.45 12.23 -3.93
C LYS A 963 -33.06 10.85 -3.87
N GLN A 964 -33.37 10.29 -5.04
CA GLN A 964 -33.98 8.97 -5.20
C GLN A 964 -33.83 8.47 -6.64
N ILE A 965 -33.98 7.15 -6.84
CA ILE A 965 -33.97 6.52 -8.16
C ILE A 965 -35.37 6.02 -8.46
N LEU A 966 -35.90 6.31 -9.64
CA LEU A 966 -37.23 5.91 -10.12
C LEU A 966 -37.08 4.82 -11.16
N VAL A 967 -37.78 3.70 -10.98
CA VAL A 967 -37.85 2.61 -11.97
C VAL A 967 -39.24 2.60 -12.58
N LEU A 968 -39.32 2.98 -13.86
CA LEU A 968 -40.53 2.91 -14.66
C LEU A 968 -40.55 1.61 -15.45
N LYS A 969 -41.57 0.79 -15.23
CA LYS A 969 -41.83 -0.39 -16.04
C LYS A 969 -42.85 -0.01 -17.10
N LEU A 970 -42.42 0.04 -18.34
CA LEU A 970 -43.28 0.34 -19.47
C LEU A 970 -43.70 -0.97 -20.15
N PRO A 971 -44.99 -1.16 -20.47
CA PRO A 971 -45.42 -2.23 -21.36
C PRO A 971 -44.89 -1.98 -22.78
N SER A 972 -45.05 -2.93 -23.69
CA SER A 972 -44.81 -2.66 -25.12
C SER A 972 -45.77 -1.55 -25.59
N ILE A 973 -45.20 -0.50 -26.18
CA ILE A 973 -45.90 0.67 -26.73
C ILE A 973 -45.32 0.90 -28.13
N PRO A 974 -45.87 0.27 -29.18
CA PRO A 974 -45.38 0.40 -30.55
C PRO A 974 -45.35 1.84 -31.06
N GLN A 975 -46.25 2.70 -30.55
CA GLN A 975 -46.29 4.13 -30.89
C GLN A 975 -45.02 4.90 -30.46
N LEU A 976 -44.28 4.38 -29.48
CA LEU A 976 -43.00 4.92 -29.03
C LEU A 976 -41.82 4.05 -29.48
N ALA A 977 -42.01 3.22 -30.52
CA ALA A 977 -41.06 2.21 -30.97
C ALA A 977 -40.58 1.26 -29.85
N LEU A 978 -41.46 0.96 -28.88
CA LEU A 978 -41.16 0.08 -27.77
C LEU A 978 -41.83 -1.30 -27.98
N ASP A 979 -41.19 -2.16 -28.77
CA ASP A 979 -41.76 -3.45 -29.20
C ASP A 979 -41.81 -4.54 -28.11
N SER A 980 -41.15 -4.30 -26.97
CA SER A 980 -41.16 -5.22 -25.83
C SER A 980 -41.23 -4.45 -24.50
N PRO A 981 -41.79 -5.04 -23.44
CA PRO A 981 -41.78 -4.42 -22.11
C PRO A 981 -40.35 -4.07 -21.68
N SER A 982 -40.14 -2.82 -21.25
CA SER A 982 -38.82 -2.31 -20.88
C SER A 982 -38.88 -1.56 -19.56
N ALA A 983 -37.77 -1.57 -18.82
CA ALA A 983 -37.60 -0.78 -17.61
C ALA A 983 -36.67 0.41 -17.90
N ILE A 984 -37.19 1.62 -17.71
CA ILE A 984 -36.42 2.86 -17.80
C ILE A 984 -36.12 3.35 -16.39
N VAL A 985 -34.87 3.73 -16.13
CA VAL A 985 -34.42 4.14 -14.81
C VAL A 985 -33.96 5.57 -14.84
N TYR A 986 -34.59 6.40 -14.01
CA TYR A 986 -34.25 7.81 -13.85
C TYR A 986 -33.72 8.11 -12.45
N ALA A 987 -32.74 8.99 -12.35
CA ALA A 987 -32.28 9.57 -11.11
C ALA A 987 -32.93 10.94 -10.88
N VAL A 988 -33.51 11.14 -9.70
CA VAL A 988 -33.97 12.46 -9.23
C VAL A 988 -32.81 13.13 -8.53
N VAL A 989 -32.36 14.25 -9.08
CA VAL A 989 -31.13 14.92 -8.67
C VAL A 989 -31.43 16.37 -8.34
N GLN A 990 -31.06 16.82 -7.16
CA GLN A 990 -31.03 18.25 -6.86
C GLN A 990 -29.73 18.82 -7.40
N SER A 991 -29.81 19.60 -8.48
CA SER A 991 -28.62 20.19 -9.10
C SER A 991 -27.84 21.08 -8.13
N VAL A 992 -26.55 21.21 -8.35
CA VAL A 992 -25.66 22.09 -7.58
C VAL A 992 -25.11 23.16 -8.53
N LYS A 993 -25.21 24.44 -8.14
CA LYS A 993 -24.64 25.54 -8.93
C LYS A 993 -23.16 25.66 -8.62
N VAL A 994 -22.33 25.06 -9.47
CA VAL A 994 -20.87 25.09 -9.30
C VAL A 994 -20.23 26.30 -9.95
N THR A 995 -19.18 26.80 -9.31
CA THR A 995 -18.20 27.74 -9.86
C THR A 995 -16.84 27.04 -9.89
N LEU A 996 -16.17 27.09 -11.05
CA LEU A 996 -14.82 26.55 -11.19
C LEU A 996 -13.81 27.66 -10.88
N THR A 997 -12.91 27.42 -9.93
CA THR A 997 -11.78 28.33 -9.66
C THR A 997 -10.54 27.50 -9.39
N ASN A 998 -9.45 27.74 -10.14
CA ASN A 998 -8.19 27.00 -10.04
C ASN A 998 -8.39 25.46 -10.08
N ASN A 999 -9.20 24.97 -11.02
CA ASN A 999 -9.55 23.55 -11.17
C ASN A 999 -10.27 22.91 -9.96
N LEU A 1000 -10.81 23.71 -9.03
CA LEU A 1000 -11.67 23.27 -7.94
C LEU A 1000 -13.10 23.73 -8.18
N TYR A 1001 -14.05 22.80 -8.11
CA TYR A 1001 -15.47 23.09 -8.15
C TYR A 1001 -15.95 23.47 -6.75
N SER A 1002 -16.46 24.69 -6.59
CA SER A 1002 -17.11 25.15 -5.37
C SER A 1002 -18.59 25.42 -5.62
N TYR A 1003 -19.42 25.35 -4.59
CA TYR A 1003 -20.84 25.71 -4.67
C TYR A 1003 -21.31 26.34 -3.37
N ARG A 1004 -22.32 27.21 -3.47
CA ARG A 1004 -23.02 27.80 -2.31
C ARG A 1004 -24.52 27.51 -2.34
N ASP A 1005 -25.08 27.42 -3.54
CA ASP A 1005 -26.52 27.27 -3.75
C ASP A 1005 -26.86 25.90 -4.34
N MET A 1006 -27.84 25.24 -3.72
CA MET A 1006 -28.54 24.14 -4.36
C MET A 1006 -29.45 24.70 -5.46
N GLY A 1007 -29.41 24.06 -6.62
CA GLY A 1007 -30.28 24.34 -7.76
C GLY A 1007 -31.62 23.59 -7.69
N ALA A 1008 -32.33 23.62 -8.81
CA ALA A 1008 -33.62 22.95 -8.95
C ALA A 1008 -33.46 21.42 -9.01
N ILE A 1009 -34.55 20.72 -8.66
CA ILE A 1009 -34.67 19.28 -8.86
C ILE A 1009 -34.81 18.99 -10.36
N GLN A 1010 -34.04 18.00 -10.81
CA GLN A 1010 -34.02 17.51 -12.18
C GLN A 1010 -34.25 15.99 -12.17
N VAL A 1011 -34.70 15.47 -13.31
CA VAL A 1011 -34.85 14.04 -13.58
C VAL A 1011 -33.91 13.73 -14.72
N ILE A 1012 -32.92 12.88 -14.48
CA ILE A 1012 -31.88 12.53 -15.46
C ILE A 1012 -31.88 11.02 -15.67
N ASP A 1013 -31.53 10.59 -16.88
CA ASP A 1013 -31.38 9.16 -17.18
C ASP A 1013 -30.21 8.59 -16.36
N LEU A 1014 -30.35 7.40 -15.77
CA LEU A 1014 -29.33 6.82 -14.90
C LEU A 1014 -27.96 6.68 -15.58
N ASN A 1015 -27.93 6.41 -16.90
CA ASN A 1015 -26.68 6.28 -17.68
C ASN A 1015 -25.88 7.58 -17.76
N THR A 1016 -26.45 8.72 -17.37
CA THR A 1016 -25.73 9.99 -17.33
C THR A 1016 -24.81 10.13 -16.12
N ILE A 1017 -25.03 9.35 -15.06
CA ILE A 1017 -24.21 9.37 -13.84
C ILE A 1017 -22.85 8.75 -14.15
N GLN A 1018 -21.79 9.49 -13.83
CA GLN A 1018 -20.40 9.05 -14.03
C GLN A 1018 -19.79 8.50 -12.74
N SER A 1019 -19.98 9.21 -11.62
CA SER A 1019 -19.34 8.83 -10.35
C SER A 1019 -20.05 9.46 -9.15
N GLY A 1020 -19.80 8.89 -7.96
CA GLY A 1020 -20.04 9.56 -6.69
C GLY A 1020 -19.04 10.72 -6.48
N MET A 1021 -19.34 11.58 -5.51
CA MET A 1021 -18.50 12.73 -5.15
C MET A 1021 -18.43 12.95 -3.65
N SER A 1022 -17.31 13.52 -3.20
CA SER A 1022 -17.12 14.07 -1.87
C SER A 1022 -17.26 15.60 -1.87
N THR A 1023 -17.70 16.18 -0.77
CA THR A 1023 -17.74 17.63 -0.56
C THR A 1023 -16.88 18.01 0.64
N ALA A 1024 -16.12 19.09 0.55
CA ALA A 1024 -15.45 19.71 1.70
C ALA A 1024 -16.09 21.08 1.96
N HIS A 1025 -16.27 21.42 3.23
CA HIS A 1025 -16.79 22.72 3.62
C HIS A 1025 -15.62 23.65 3.95
N ASP A 1026 -15.58 24.80 3.28
CA ASP A 1026 -14.71 25.93 3.58
C ASP A 1026 -15.66 26.99 4.15
N GLU A 1027 -15.61 27.21 5.47
CA GLU A 1027 -16.47 28.18 6.18
C GLU A 1027 -16.06 29.63 5.90
#